data_AF-A0AAX3QQT9-F1
#
_entry.id   AF-A0AAX3QQT9-F1
#
_cell.length_a   1.000
_cell.length_b   1.000
_cell.length_c   1.000
_cell.angle_alpha   90.00
_cell.angle_beta   90.00
_cell.angle_gamma   90.00
#
_symmetry.space_group_name_H-M   'P 1'
#
loop_
_entity.id
_entity.type
_entity.pdbx_description
1 polymer ?
#
loop_
_entity_poly.entity_id
_entity_poly.type
_entity_poly.pdbx_seq_one_letter_code
_entity_poly.pdbx_strand_id
1 'polypeptide(L)'
;MPPPVDGQGEGKTVEVSLCVGLADWEDAAALSTRSIHTEANEGFGFDVRLFSGQNMGTKAITVPEDPLATAKPDKLYGLEIWQYDRAGNCINNSTQNLGNKSIGESFTVPLVDSATLSTPETECQLLIVARGYNGSKNTIESLKGKRLSDIQDMMLDSSVINSITTKDQIKVMPYLLLLPHVCIVKEGETYRIQNPEGQDIRVLLRRLASRLTITWENVSKNTGYVLKQVMLQSIPANYRLLRHPEDKATYPSLLDQYSTLQVPDVEESGSYTCWIPSVLRGESPNATSLYYRTKANAPKGSVYVTLVSQDPVNIKKKLSYRVYLGGSSSHDFNLYDNTNYVYGIKMSHSELPVDDKRITIVNPIGASENNNNLVPTANCFMIVPGGAFCFDPYKYTVDGTADQENSTLKGWADTEGGITSVELLWQTLESGDLGDPVMGIVNTEEDHTNIVDIKRDDGQDITKNPLSGQGQGRIYCRVAPNTTGGSGLIAARNDKGDILWSWHVWVTDYHPDATGDASVDEPETKRKQKYTYGNHPNQYPIMDRNLGALAGYTTIPAEEEDRSKAHGFHYQWGRKDPFPSSYTTKYVSKIERIDLTKSVKNILNLYRPDGVTYYSRKIVPSATTFREAYKDPSSIYKPSGNNADNLSWITNLNDVKQAWGGSSVKTVHDPCPAGWRVTKVENYYPLFNDVNHSATGPSLYLMNMQNNGEKTDGGIVVYFDKEQRRTTYIRYTGYWYLSDQYLGIGENTLLWCRNDVASKAGAKHFRRDYNLTAKYGTLPTSGHLREAIPLRCIQERAN
;
A
#
# COMPACT_ATOMS: atom_id res chain seq x y z
N MET A 1 -16.42 -13.99 -27.97
CA MET A 1 -16.58 -12.66 -28.56
C MET A 1 -17.92 -12.14 -28.08
N PRO A 2 -18.00 -11.02 -27.35
CA PRO A 2 -19.26 -10.31 -27.24
C PRO A 2 -19.58 -9.68 -28.61
N PRO A 3 -20.87 -9.49 -28.94
CA PRO A 3 -21.26 -8.89 -30.22
C PRO A 3 -20.80 -7.42 -30.28
N PRO A 4 -20.69 -6.82 -31.49
CA PRO A 4 -20.49 -5.39 -31.62
C PRO A 4 -21.68 -4.68 -30.98
N VAL A 5 -21.41 -3.68 -30.14
CA VAL A 5 -22.46 -2.75 -29.69
C VAL A 5 -22.75 -1.85 -30.89
N ASP A 6 -23.89 -2.09 -31.55
CA ASP A 6 -24.43 -1.20 -32.58
C ASP A 6 -24.63 0.21 -32.01
N GLY A 7 -24.28 1.21 -32.81
CA GLY A 7 -24.19 2.62 -32.41
C GLY A 7 -25.49 3.17 -31.83
N GLN A 8 -25.45 3.61 -30.58
CA GLN A 8 -26.43 4.54 -30.04
C GLN A 8 -25.88 5.96 -30.17
N GLY A 9 -26.54 6.79 -30.97
CA GLY A 9 -26.31 8.24 -31.01
C GLY A 9 -26.08 8.83 -32.41
N GLU A 10 -27.02 8.70 -33.35
CA GLU A 10 -26.98 9.52 -34.57
C GLU A 10 -27.58 10.91 -34.32
N GLY A 11 -26.88 11.72 -33.52
CA GLY A 11 -27.09 13.17 -33.51
C GLY A 11 -26.49 13.82 -34.74
N LYS A 12 -26.97 15.02 -35.11
CA LYS A 12 -26.44 15.77 -36.26
C LYS A 12 -25.03 16.29 -35.96
N THR A 13 -24.07 15.87 -36.76
CA THR A 13 -22.69 16.41 -36.73
C THR A 13 -22.65 17.82 -37.32
N VAL A 14 -21.94 18.72 -36.65
CA VAL A 14 -21.78 20.14 -36.99
C VAL A 14 -20.30 20.55 -36.89
N GLU A 15 -19.85 21.44 -37.76
CA GLU A 15 -18.47 21.96 -37.73
C GLU A 15 -18.38 23.13 -36.74
N VAL A 16 -17.53 22.97 -35.73
CA VAL A 16 -17.31 23.95 -34.66
C VAL A 16 -15.91 24.54 -34.79
N SER A 17 -15.80 25.87 -34.82
CA SER A 17 -14.49 26.53 -34.85
C SER A 17 -13.92 26.64 -33.43
N LEU A 18 -12.68 26.21 -33.24
CA LEU A 18 -11.98 26.27 -31.96
C LEU A 18 -10.57 26.86 -32.11
N CYS A 19 -10.11 27.52 -31.05
CA CYS A 19 -8.75 27.98 -30.88
C CYS A 19 -8.25 27.49 -29.52
N VAL A 20 -7.20 26.66 -29.53
CA VAL A 20 -6.68 25.99 -28.33
C VAL A 20 -5.32 26.57 -27.97
N GLY A 21 -5.21 27.08 -26.75
CA GLY A 21 -3.97 27.55 -26.16
C GLY A 21 -3.48 26.67 -25.01
N LEU A 22 -2.39 27.09 -24.38
CA LEU A 22 -1.90 26.51 -23.14
C LEU A 22 -2.08 27.54 -22.01
N ALA A 23 -2.57 27.09 -20.87
CA ALA A 23 -2.61 27.90 -19.67
C ALA A 23 -1.18 28.30 -19.26
N ASP A 24 -1.03 29.48 -18.67
CA ASP A 24 0.19 29.79 -17.96
C ASP A 24 0.29 28.91 -16.71
N TRP A 25 1.52 28.66 -16.28
CA TRP A 25 1.76 27.93 -15.04
C TRP A 25 1.41 28.83 -13.85
N GLU A 26 1.06 28.21 -12.73
CA GLU A 26 0.76 28.92 -11.49
C GLU A 26 1.96 28.90 -10.54
N ASP A 27 2.23 30.03 -9.88
CA ASP A 27 3.20 30.09 -8.78
C ASP A 27 2.47 29.76 -7.47
N ALA A 28 2.83 28.65 -6.82
CA ALA A 28 2.20 28.22 -5.59
C ALA A 28 2.22 29.29 -4.48
N ALA A 29 3.28 30.11 -4.44
CA ALA A 29 3.40 31.18 -3.45
C ALA A 29 2.49 32.38 -3.75
N ALA A 30 2.07 32.55 -5.01
CA ALA A 30 1.17 33.61 -5.44
C ALA A 30 -0.32 33.23 -5.38
N LEU A 31 -0.62 31.95 -5.08
CA LEU A 31 -2.01 31.49 -4.86
C LEU A 31 -2.68 32.15 -3.64
N SER A 32 -1.91 32.84 -2.78
CA SER A 32 -2.45 33.72 -1.74
C SER A 32 -1.55 34.95 -1.54
N THR A 33 -2.08 35.99 -0.87
CA THR A 33 -1.41 37.28 -0.69
C THR A 33 -0.32 37.29 0.40
N ARG A 34 -0.01 36.14 1.05
CA ARG A 34 0.98 36.05 2.14
C ARG A 34 1.98 34.92 1.90
N SER A 35 3.29 35.26 1.94
CA SER A 35 4.34 34.24 1.93
C SER A 35 4.43 33.53 3.28
N ILE A 36 4.40 32.20 3.29
CA ILE A 36 4.57 31.38 4.50
C ILE A 36 6.04 31.12 4.82
N HIS A 37 6.41 31.29 6.08
CA HIS A 37 7.72 30.98 6.64
C HIS A 37 7.58 30.61 8.11
N THR A 38 8.57 29.92 8.67
CA THR A 38 8.75 29.79 10.11
C THR A 38 9.49 31.01 10.66
N GLU A 39 9.07 31.52 11.82
CA GLU A 39 9.87 32.46 12.61
C GLU A 39 10.74 31.63 13.56
N ALA A 40 12.05 31.53 13.28
CA ALA A 40 12.98 30.92 14.22
C ALA A 40 13.11 31.80 15.47
N ASN A 41 12.71 31.29 16.63
CA ASN A 41 13.10 31.87 17.92
C ASN A 41 14.61 31.68 18.12
N GLU A 42 15.26 32.58 18.87
CA GLU A 42 16.69 32.47 19.22
C GLU A 42 16.98 31.08 19.82
N GLY A 43 17.82 30.28 19.13
CA GLY A 43 18.16 28.89 19.49
C GLY A 43 17.55 27.78 18.61
N PHE A 44 16.48 28.06 17.84
CA PHE A 44 15.63 27.05 17.17
C PHE A 44 15.71 27.04 15.63
N GLY A 45 16.88 27.31 15.03
CA GLY A 45 17.08 27.63 13.60
C GLY A 45 16.73 26.58 12.53
N PHE A 46 15.61 25.85 12.64
CA PHE A 46 15.02 25.03 11.57
C PHE A 46 13.94 25.80 10.80
N ASP A 47 14.35 26.35 9.67
CA ASP A 47 13.54 27.24 8.85
C ASP A 47 13.00 26.58 7.59
N VAL A 48 11.72 26.80 7.31
CA VAL A 48 11.07 26.35 6.08
C VAL A 48 10.32 27.52 5.45
N ARG A 49 10.47 27.70 4.13
CA ARG A 49 9.80 28.77 3.37
C ARG A 49 9.36 28.29 2.00
N LEU A 50 8.17 28.72 1.59
CA LEU A 50 7.70 28.64 0.20
C LEU A 50 8.04 29.96 -0.51
N PHE A 51 8.76 29.88 -1.62
CA PHE A 51 9.19 31.05 -2.39
C PHE A 51 8.28 31.32 -3.58
N SER A 52 8.06 32.60 -3.88
CA SER A 52 7.52 33.05 -5.16
C SER A 52 8.62 33.14 -6.21
N GLY A 53 8.35 32.74 -7.45
CA GLY A 53 9.27 32.77 -8.58
C GLY A 53 9.84 34.17 -8.90
N GLN A 54 9.23 35.24 -8.40
CA GLN A 54 9.73 36.62 -8.54
C GLN A 54 10.69 37.09 -7.41
N ASN A 55 10.83 36.34 -6.31
CA ASN A 55 11.68 36.69 -5.15
C ASN A 55 12.81 35.67 -4.92
N MET A 56 13.50 35.27 -5.99
CA MET A 56 14.65 34.34 -5.93
C MET A 56 15.95 35.00 -5.40
N GLY A 57 15.97 36.31 -5.13
CA GLY A 57 17.22 37.08 -5.03
C GLY A 57 17.60 37.73 -3.69
N THR A 58 16.85 37.60 -2.58
CA THR A 58 17.09 38.47 -1.40
C THR A 58 17.12 37.83 0.00
N LYS A 59 17.10 36.49 0.16
CA LYS A 59 17.27 35.85 1.49
C LYS A 59 18.26 34.67 1.44
N ALA A 60 18.79 34.30 2.61
CA ALA A 60 19.98 33.46 2.85
C ALA A 60 20.08 32.06 2.17
N ILE A 61 19.09 31.61 1.40
CA ILE A 61 19.10 30.33 0.66
C ILE A 61 19.01 30.63 -0.84
N THR A 62 19.99 30.20 -1.61
CA THR A 62 20.03 30.39 -3.07
C THR A 62 19.10 29.40 -3.77
N VAL A 63 18.18 29.91 -4.60
CA VAL A 63 17.30 29.10 -5.45
C VAL A 63 17.84 29.12 -6.89
N PRO A 64 18.23 27.98 -7.47
CA PRO A 64 18.65 27.92 -8.86
C PRO A 64 17.51 28.24 -9.83
N GLU A 65 17.84 28.84 -10.97
CA GLU A 65 16.90 29.01 -12.08
C GLU A 65 16.51 27.64 -12.65
N ASP A 66 15.22 27.38 -12.78
CA ASP A 66 14.70 26.16 -13.41
C ASP A 66 14.15 26.46 -14.81
N PRO A 67 14.89 26.13 -15.89
CA PRO A 67 14.48 26.41 -17.26
C PRO A 67 13.18 25.68 -17.67
N LEU A 68 12.82 24.60 -16.97
CA LEU A 68 11.60 23.84 -17.24
C LEU A 68 10.36 24.43 -16.58
N ALA A 69 10.51 25.28 -15.57
CA ALA A 69 9.40 25.88 -14.82
C ALA A 69 8.43 26.65 -15.72
N THR A 70 8.97 27.29 -16.78
CA THR A 70 8.21 28.12 -17.72
C THR A 70 8.21 27.57 -19.15
N ALA A 71 8.74 26.37 -19.38
CA ALA A 71 8.85 25.80 -20.72
C ALA A 71 7.47 25.46 -21.30
N LYS A 72 7.28 25.72 -22.60
CA LYS A 72 6.10 25.32 -23.37
C LYS A 72 6.55 24.58 -24.64
N PRO A 73 5.78 23.59 -25.12
CA PRO A 73 6.09 22.92 -26.37
C PRO A 73 5.93 23.89 -27.53
N ASP A 74 6.56 23.57 -28.67
CA ASP A 74 6.43 24.36 -29.89
C ASP A 74 5.05 24.18 -30.55
N LYS A 75 4.39 23.04 -30.30
CA LYS A 75 3.09 22.65 -30.88
C LYS A 75 2.24 21.87 -29.89
N LEU A 76 0.94 21.79 -30.17
CA LEU A 76 0.03 20.84 -29.57
C LEU A 76 0.18 19.50 -30.31
N TYR A 77 0.95 18.57 -29.72
CA TYR A 77 1.23 17.28 -30.35
C TYR A 77 0.10 16.28 -30.17
N GLY A 78 -0.35 15.66 -31.27
CA GLY A 78 -1.42 14.67 -31.27
C GLY A 78 -2.69 15.19 -30.60
N LEU A 79 -3.18 16.33 -31.05
CA LEU A 79 -4.38 16.97 -30.52
C LEU A 79 -5.62 16.10 -30.82
N GLU A 80 -6.37 15.77 -29.77
CA GLU A 80 -7.64 15.07 -29.84
C GLU A 80 -8.73 15.84 -29.09
N ILE A 81 -9.96 15.78 -29.61
CA ILE A 81 -11.15 16.40 -29.01
C ILE A 81 -12.28 15.38 -28.93
N TRP A 82 -12.69 15.04 -27.72
CA TRP A 82 -13.73 14.05 -27.47
C TRP A 82 -14.90 14.68 -26.74
N GLN A 83 -16.10 14.42 -27.26
CA GLN A 83 -17.35 14.91 -26.74
C GLN A 83 -18.12 13.76 -26.10
N TYR A 84 -18.66 14.01 -24.91
CA TYR A 84 -19.42 13.03 -24.15
C TYR A 84 -20.80 13.58 -23.79
N ASP A 85 -21.78 12.69 -23.70
CA ASP A 85 -23.05 12.99 -23.04
C ASP A 85 -22.85 13.23 -21.53
N ARG A 86 -23.91 13.62 -20.82
CA ARG A 86 -23.85 13.80 -19.35
C ARG A 86 -23.53 12.52 -18.58
N ALA A 87 -23.79 11.35 -19.16
CA ALA A 87 -23.46 10.04 -18.59
C ALA A 87 -22.01 9.59 -18.86
N GLY A 88 -21.23 10.38 -19.60
CA GLY A 88 -19.83 10.08 -19.92
C GLY A 88 -19.64 9.10 -21.07
N ASN A 89 -20.67 8.84 -21.89
CA ASN A 89 -20.55 8.05 -23.11
C ASN A 89 -20.07 8.94 -24.27
N CYS A 90 -19.13 8.43 -25.05
CA CYS A 90 -18.57 9.16 -26.19
C CYS A 90 -19.63 9.26 -27.31
N ILE A 91 -19.97 10.50 -27.70
CA ILE A 91 -21.02 10.77 -28.70
C ILE A 91 -20.44 11.18 -30.06
N ASN A 92 -19.20 11.67 -30.13
CA ASN A 92 -18.53 11.99 -31.39
C ASN A 92 -17.53 10.90 -31.83
N ASN A 93 -18.05 9.70 -32.14
CA ASN A 93 -17.24 8.50 -32.40
C ASN A 93 -16.46 8.48 -33.73
N SER A 94 -16.49 9.56 -34.53
CA SER A 94 -15.63 9.73 -35.70
C SER A 94 -14.16 9.98 -35.30
N THR A 95 -13.21 9.90 -36.24
CA THR A 95 -11.79 10.11 -35.92
C THR A 95 -11.53 11.60 -35.62
N GLN A 96 -11.43 11.95 -34.34
CA GLN A 96 -11.15 13.31 -33.85
C GLN A 96 -9.66 13.57 -33.58
N ASN A 97 -8.79 12.83 -34.26
CA ASN A 97 -7.36 13.07 -34.20
C ASN A 97 -7.01 14.17 -35.21
N LEU A 98 -6.72 15.36 -34.69
CA LEU A 98 -6.42 16.56 -35.47
C LEU A 98 -4.93 16.68 -35.81
N GLY A 99 -4.12 15.69 -35.42
CA GLY A 99 -2.68 15.68 -35.62
C GLY A 99 -1.98 16.75 -34.77
N ASN A 100 -0.85 17.27 -35.28
CA ASN A 100 -0.11 18.32 -34.60
C ASN A 100 -0.63 19.70 -35.04
N LYS A 101 -0.88 20.58 -34.08
CA LYS A 101 -1.39 21.94 -34.32
C LYS A 101 -0.50 23.01 -33.71
N SER A 102 -0.42 24.18 -34.35
CA SER A 102 0.28 25.32 -33.75
C SER A 102 -0.54 25.84 -32.57
N ILE A 103 0.14 26.35 -31.54
CA ILE A 103 -0.56 26.87 -30.35
C ILE A 103 -1.33 28.14 -30.75
N GLY A 104 -2.63 28.19 -30.46
CA GLY A 104 -3.51 29.29 -30.85
C GLY A 104 -3.95 29.26 -32.32
N GLU A 105 -3.63 28.21 -33.09
CA GLU A 105 -4.18 28.00 -34.43
C GLU A 105 -5.69 27.77 -34.35
N SER A 106 -6.46 28.45 -35.20
CA SER A 106 -7.90 28.18 -35.35
C SER A 106 -8.11 27.02 -36.31
N PHE A 107 -8.99 26.10 -35.96
CA PHE A 107 -9.38 24.96 -36.79
C PHE A 107 -10.87 24.64 -36.59
N THR A 108 -11.44 23.83 -37.48
CA THR A 108 -12.78 23.29 -37.30
C THR A 108 -12.71 21.84 -36.84
N VAL A 109 -13.67 21.45 -36.01
CA VAL A 109 -13.82 20.09 -35.53
C VAL A 109 -15.28 19.66 -35.64
N PRO A 110 -15.56 18.45 -36.15
CA PRO A 110 -16.91 17.93 -36.18
C PRO A 110 -17.36 17.54 -34.77
N LEU A 111 -18.31 18.26 -34.19
CA LEU A 111 -18.97 17.90 -32.93
C LEU A 111 -20.42 17.53 -33.18
N VAL A 112 -21.07 16.87 -32.22
CA VAL A 112 -22.49 16.51 -32.31
C VAL A 112 -23.30 17.62 -31.64
N ASP A 113 -24.29 18.16 -32.35
CA ASP A 113 -25.29 19.05 -31.75
C ASP A 113 -26.14 18.24 -30.76
N SER A 114 -25.88 18.42 -29.46
CA SER A 114 -26.51 17.65 -28.38
C SER A 114 -28.03 17.78 -28.32
N ALA A 115 -28.59 18.87 -28.88
CA ALA A 115 -30.04 19.05 -28.97
C ALA A 115 -30.71 18.10 -29.98
N THR A 116 -29.91 17.44 -30.84
CA THR A 116 -30.38 16.53 -31.88
C THR A 116 -30.20 15.05 -31.55
N LEU A 117 -29.72 14.73 -30.34
CA LEU A 117 -29.62 13.36 -29.85
C LEU A 117 -31.01 12.73 -29.62
N SER A 118 -31.07 11.39 -29.61
CA SER A 118 -32.31 10.63 -29.33
C SER A 118 -32.91 10.97 -27.97
N THR A 119 -32.06 11.33 -27.01
CA THR A 119 -32.40 12.02 -25.76
C THR A 119 -31.72 13.39 -25.80
N PRO A 120 -32.42 14.46 -26.20
CA PRO A 120 -31.82 15.79 -26.33
C PRO A 120 -31.23 16.27 -25.00
N GLU A 121 -29.97 16.69 -25.02
CA GLU A 121 -29.30 17.34 -23.89
C GLU A 121 -28.92 18.77 -24.31
N THR A 122 -29.07 19.75 -23.41
CA THR A 122 -28.63 21.13 -23.66
C THR A 122 -27.14 21.31 -23.43
N GLU A 123 -26.52 20.39 -22.70
CA GLU A 123 -25.12 20.44 -22.29
C GLU A 123 -24.44 19.11 -22.56
N CYS A 124 -23.18 19.17 -22.96
CA CYS A 124 -22.28 18.03 -23.13
C CYS A 124 -20.99 18.24 -22.32
N GLN A 125 -20.13 17.23 -22.30
CA GLN A 125 -18.78 17.33 -21.76
C GLN A 125 -17.78 17.31 -22.91
N LEU A 126 -16.73 18.14 -22.83
CA LEU A 126 -15.69 18.22 -23.86
C LEU A 126 -14.31 17.99 -23.25
N LEU A 127 -13.61 16.97 -23.72
CA LEU A 127 -12.23 16.67 -23.37
C LEU A 127 -11.32 17.06 -24.52
N ILE A 128 -10.42 18.02 -24.28
CA ILE A 128 -9.38 18.41 -25.23
C ILE A 128 -8.03 17.93 -24.69
N VAL A 129 -7.26 17.21 -25.51
CA VAL A 129 -5.98 16.60 -25.12
C VAL A 129 -4.93 16.82 -26.19
N ALA A 130 -3.82 17.46 -25.81
CA ALA A 130 -2.56 17.32 -26.51
C ALA A 130 -1.78 16.15 -25.88
N ARG A 131 -1.62 15.07 -26.63
CA ARG A 131 -1.14 13.77 -26.11
C ARG A 131 0.36 13.71 -25.79
N GLY A 132 1.10 14.77 -26.10
CA GLY A 132 2.56 14.79 -26.02
C GLY A 132 3.23 13.92 -27.09
N TYR A 133 4.53 14.09 -27.30
CA TYR A 133 5.30 13.35 -28.31
C TYR A 133 6.75 13.15 -27.88
N ASN A 134 7.23 11.90 -27.91
CA ASN A 134 8.59 11.54 -27.48
C ASN A 134 9.62 11.44 -28.62
N GLY A 135 9.27 11.89 -29.83
CA GLY A 135 10.13 11.74 -31.01
C GLY A 135 9.83 10.50 -31.86
N SER A 136 9.08 9.53 -31.33
CA SER A 136 8.67 8.33 -32.08
C SER A 136 7.15 8.15 -32.11
N LYS A 137 6.49 8.34 -30.96
CA LYS A 137 5.04 8.19 -30.80
C LYS A 137 4.51 9.21 -29.81
N ASN A 138 3.18 9.36 -29.80
CA ASN A 138 2.53 10.14 -28.77
C ASN A 138 2.69 9.50 -27.39
N THR A 139 2.81 10.34 -26.36
CA THR A 139 3.04 9.93 -24.98
C THR A 139 1.83 9.18 -24.42
N ILE A 140 0.63 9.74 -24.59
CA ILE A 140 -0.64 9.07 -24.27
C ILE A 140 -1.10 8.32 -25.52
N GLU A 141 -1.70 7.14 -25.35
CA GLU A 141 -2.40 6.43 -26.43
C GLU A 141 -3.65 7.19 -26.93
N SER A 142 -4.24 6.77 -28.05
CA SER A 142 -5.44 7.46 -28.55
C SER A 142 -6.62 7.18 -27.63
N LEU A 143 -7.44 8.20 -27.38
CA LEU A 143 -8.61 8.08 -26.49
C LEU A 143 -9.89 7.69 -27.25
N LYS A 144 -9.75 7.39 -28.55
CA LYS A 144 -10.86 7.09 -29.46
C LYS A 144 -11.81 6.03 -28.90
N GLY A 145 -13.08 6.41 -28.79
CA GLY A 145 -14.20 5.54 -28.41
C GLY A 145 -14.18 5.05 -26.95
N LYS A 146 -13.26 5.53 -26.11
CA LYS A 146 -13.27 5.22 -24.68
C LYS A 146 -14.36 6.03 -23.97
N ARG A 147 -14.99 5.48 -22.94
CA ARG A 147 -15.88 6.25 -22.06
C ARG A 147 -15.05 7.20 -21.20
N LEU A 148 -15.65 8.29 -20.72
CA LEU A 148 -14.95 9.25 -19.85
C LEU A 148 -14.42 8.57 -18.57
N SER A 149 -15.20 7.66 -17.99
CA SER A 149 -14.80 6.84 -16.84
C SER A 149 -13.56 6.00 -17.11
N ASP A 150 -13.43 5.43 -18.31
CA ASP A 150 -12.28 4.61 -18.68
C ASP A 150 -11.01 5.46 -18.78
N ILE A 151 -11.13 6.68 -19.31
CA ILE A 151 -10.03 7.65 -19.40
C ILE A 151 -9.63 8.14 -18.02
N GLN A 152 -10.60 8.35 -17.13
CA GLN A 152 -10.34 8.68 -15.74
C GLN A 152 -9.60 7.56 -15.00
N ASP A 153 -9.69 6.30 -15.42
CA ASP A 153 -8.87 5.22 -14.87
C ASP A 153 -7.50 5.04 -15.54
N MET A 154 -7.22 5.76 -16.63
CA MET A 154 -5.92 5.72 -17.30
C MET A 154 -4.84 6.41 -16.47
N MET A 155 -3.68 5.76 -16.42
CA MET A 155 -2.47 6.21 -15.73
C MET A 155 -1.32 6.26 -16.73
N LEU A 156 -0.50 7.31 -16.63
CA LEU A 156 0.76 7.46 -17.34
C LEU A 156 1.91 7.16 -16.39
N ASP A 157 2.82 6.28 -16.83
CA ASP A 157 4.00 5.90 -16.07
C ASP A 157 4.89 7.12 -15.80
N SER A 158 5.35 7.27 -14.56
CA SER A 158 6.16 8.43 -14.15
C SER A 158 7.47 8.55 -14.91
N SER A 159 8.05 7.45 -15.41
CA SER A 159 9.27 7.47 -16.22
C SER A 159 9.14 8.33 -17.47
N VAL A 160 7.93 8.44 -18.04
CA VAL A 160 7.71 9.23 -19.25
C VAL A 160 7.85 10.72 -18.96
N ILE A 161 7.24 11.20 -17.87
CA ILE A 161 7.33 12.62 -17.48
C ILE A 161 8.71 12.92 -16.90
N ASN A 162 9.28 12.00 -16.13
CA ASN A 162 10.61 12.16 -15.55
C ASN A 162 11.73 12.18 -16.61
N SER A 163 11.46 11.73 -17.84
CA SER A 163 12.40 11.85 -18.96
C SER A 163 12.58 13.28 -19.48
N ILE A 164 11.72 14.22 -19.06
CA ILE A 164 11.78 15.64 -19.45
C ILE A 164 12.79 16.37 -18.57
N THR A 165 14.01 16.49 -19.06
CA THR A 165 15.14 17.13 -18.36
C THR A 165 15.61 18.41 -19.04
N THR A 166 15.20 18.68 -20.29
CA THR A 166 15.54 19.89 -21.04
C THR A 166 14.32 20.56 -21.69
N LYS A 167 14.44 21.85 -22.01
CA LYS A 167 13.35 22.64 -22.65
C LYS A 167 12.82 21.98 -23.93
N ASP A 168 13.68 21.42 -24.77
CA ASP A 168 13.28 20.79 -26.04
C ASP A 168 12.45 19.51 -25.85
N GLN A 169 12.55 18.88 -24.67
CA GLN A 169 11.81 17.67 -24.34
C GLN A 169 10.41 17.97 -23.79
N ILE A 170 10.07 19.24 -23.51
CA ILE A 170 8.75 19.60 -22.95
C ILE A 170 7.58 19.17 -23.84
N LYS A 171 7.81 18.93 -25.14
CA LYS A 171 6.87 18.32 -26.08
C LYS A 171 6.39 16.92 -25.69
N VAL A 172 7.10 16.21 -24.81
CA VAL A 172 6.69 14.92 -24.25
C VAL A 172 5.51 15.07 -23.29
N MET A 173 5.40 16.22 -22.61
CA MET A 173 4.39 16.52 -21.60
C MET A 173 2.98 16.52 -22.22
N PRO A 174 2.03 15.77 -21.66
CA PRO A 174 0.63 15.91 -22.03
C PRO A 174 0.00 17.17 -21.44
N TYR A 175 -0.94 17.75 -22.20
CA TYR A 175 -1.75 18.88 -21.77
C TYR A 175 -3.23 18.57 -21.99
N LEU A 176 -4.05 18.77 -20.96
CA LEU A 176 -5.45 18.34 -20.96
C LEU A 176 -6.37 19.45 -20.43
N LEU A 177 -7.62 19.43 -20.87
CA LEU A 177 -8.72 20.19 -20.30
C LEU A 177 -10.02 19.39 -20.45
N LEU A 178 -10.69 19.12 -19.33
CA LEU A 178 -12.06 18.61 -19.32
C LEU A 178 -13.01 19.76 -18.98
N LEU A 179 -13.93 20.05 -19.89
CA LEU A 179 -15.02 20.99 -19.71
C LEU A 179 -16.30 20.19 -19.41
N PRO A 180 -16.78 20.18 -18.16
CA PRO A 180 -17.91 19.32 -17.76
C PRO A 180 -19.27 19.85 -18.21
N HIS A 181 -19.37 21.13 -18.60
CA HIS A 181 -20.62 21.78 -18.97
C HIS A 181 -20.39 22.67 -20.20
N VAL A 182 -20.76 22.16 -21.39
CA VAL A 182 -20.56 22.85 -22.67
C VAL A 182 -21.82 22.80 -23.52
N CYS A 183 -22.25 23.95 -24.00
CA CYS A 183 -23.33 24.09 -24.98
C CYS A 183 -22.72 24.28 -26.38
N ILE A 184 -23.21 23.53 -27.37
CA ILE A 184 -22.88 23.77 -28.78
C ILE A 184 -24.01 24.59 -29.38
N VAL A 185 -23.72 25.83 -29.74
CA VAL A 185 -24.73 26.78 -30.22
C VAL A 185 -24.43 27.20 -31.65
N LYS A 186 -25.50 27.32 -32.44
CA LYS A 186 -25.45 27.89 -33.78
C LYS A 186 -25.46 29.42 -33.68
N GLU A 187 -24.47 30.07 -34.27
CA GLU A 187 -24.39 31.52 -34.43
C GLU A 187 -24.13 31.87 -35.90
N GLY A 188 -25.13 32.45 -36.57
CA GLY A 188 -25.08 32.68 -38.01
C GLY A 188 -24.99 31.36 -38.81
N GLU A 189 -23.98 31.24 -39.67
CA GLU A 189 -23.67 30.02 -40.45
C GLU A 189 -22.68 29.08 -39.75
N THR A 190 -22.20 29.42 -38.54
CA THR A 190 -21.15 28.69 -37.82
C THR A 190 -21.60 28.20 -36.45
N TYR A 191 -20.92 27.20 -35.88
CA TYR A 191 -21.15 26.74 -34.51
C TYR A 191 -19.98 27.09 -33.62
N ARG A 192 -20.28 27.40 -32.34
CA ARG A 192 -19.29 27.66 -31.28
C ARG A 192 -19.64 26.92 -30.00
N ILE A 193 -18.68 26.85 -29.08
CA ILE A 193 -18.88 26.35 -27.73
C ILE A 193 -19.12 27.51 -26.74
N GLN A 194 -20.06 27.32 -25.83
CA GLN A 194 -20.35 28.27 -24.75
C GLN A 194 -20.56 27.54 -23.43
N ASN A 195 -20.43 28.27 -22.32
CA ASN A 195 -20.89 27.78 -21.01
C ASN A 195 -22.42 27.86 -20.92
N PRO A 196 -23.04 27.27 -19.89
CA PRO A 196 -24.50 27.35 -19.69
C PRO A 196 -25.04 28.79 -19.59
N GLU A 197 -24.21 29.75 -19.21
CA GLU A 197 -24.55 31.18 -19.13
C GLU A 197 -24.46 31.92 -20.48
N GLY A 198 -24.12 31.24 -21.58
CA GLY A 198 -24.06 31.81 -22.93
C GLY A 198 -22.80 32.63 -23.23
N GLN A 199 -21.74 32.45 -22.42
CA GLN A 199 -20.43 33.08 -22.61
C GLN A 199 -19.50 32.15 -23.39
N ASP A 200 -18.69 32.74 -24.28
CA ASP A 200 -17.70 32.00 -25.06
C ASP A 200 -16.59 31.43 -24.16
N ILE A 201 -16.21 30.17 -24.42
CA ILE A 201 -15.21 29.46 -23.62
C ILE A 201 -13.83 29.61 -24.25
N ARG A 202 -12.87 30.17 -23.50
CA ARG A 202 -11.45 30.13 -23.88
C ARG A 202 -10.84 28.78 -23.51
N VAL A 203 -10.34 28.04 -24.50
CA VAL A 203 -9.75 26.72 -24.28
C VAL A 203 -8.25 26.83 -24.01
N LEU A 204 -7.85 26.63 -22.76
CA LEU A 204 -6.45 26.63 -22.32
C LEU A 204 -6.11 25.30 -21.65
N LEU A 205 -5.25 24.50 -22.28
CA LEU A 205 -4.84 23.21 -21.72
C LEU A 205 -3.82 23.40 -20.61
N ARG A 206 -3.93 22.58 -19.56
CA ARG A 206 -3.03 22.58 -18.39
C ARG A 206 -2.07 21.40 -18.50
N ARG A 207 -0.80 21.60 -18.14
CA ARG A 207 0.18 20.51 -18.14
C ARG A 207 -0.18 19.49 -17.05
N LEU A 208 0.02 18.21 -17.32
CA LEU A 208 -0.37 17.12 -16.43
C LEU A 208 0.37 17.10 -15.07
N ALA A 209 1.58 17.67 -15.02
CA ALA A 209 2.49 17.56 -13.88
C ALA A 209 2.67 18.85 -13.09
N SER A 210 3.08 18.70 -11.84
CA SER A 210 3.61 19.78 -11.00
C SER A 210 5.13 19.78 -11.08
N ARG A 211 5.76 20.95 -11.02
CA ARG A 211 7.21 21.09 -10.95
C ARG A 211 7.57 21.46 -9.51
N LEU A 212 8.41 20.66 -8.86
CA LEU A 212 8.81 20.86 -7.47
C LEU A 212 10.32 21.07 -7.38
N THR A 213 10.71 22.21 -6.80
CA THR A 213 12.08 22.54 -6.40
C THR A 213 12.16 22.50 -4.88
N ILE A 214 13.14 21.76 -4.35
CA ILE A 214 13.51 21.81 -2.93
C ILE A 214 14.96 22.26 -2.86
N THR A 215 15.24 23.23 -1.99
CA THR A 215 16.58 23.72 -1.68
C THR A 215 16.84 23.52 -0.20
N TRP A 216 18.07 23.14 0.16
CA TRP A 216 18.44 22.92 1.55
C TRP A 216 19.81 23.51 1.89
N GLU A 217 19.98 23.86 3.15
CA GLU A 217 21.24 24.24 3.78
C GLU A 217 21.28 23.66 5.21
N ASN A 218 22.17 22.71 5.48
CA ASN A 218 22.53 22.26 6.82
C ASN A 218 23.77 23.02 7.29
N VAL A 219 23.60 23.84 8.31
CA VAL A 219 24.68 24.58 8.96
C VAL A 219 25.30 23.67 10.02
N SER A 220 26.06 22.66 9.58
CA SER A 220 26.60 21.60 10.45
C SER A 220 27.49 22.11 11.58
N LYS A 221 28.16 23.25 11.39
CA LYS A 221 28.89 23.95 12.46
C LYS A 221 28.01 24.37 13.65
N ASN A 222 26.71 24.59 13.41
CA ASN A 222 25.74 24.93 14.45
C ASN A 222 25.11 23.64 14.99
N THR A 223 24.63 22.77 14.08
CA THR A 223 23.83 21.60 14.49
C THR A 223 24.68 20.50 15.12
N GLY A 224 25.96 20.38 14.75
CA GLY A 224 26.84 19.29 15.13
C GLY A 224 26.63 17.99 14.34
N TYR A 225 25.72 18.00 13.35
CA TYR A 225 25.38 16.83 12.51
C TYR A 225 25.66 17.12 11.04
N VAL A 226 26.07 16.09 10.30
CA VAL A 226 26.37 16.17 8.86
C VAL A 226 25.21 15.59 8.05
N LEU A 227 24.71 16.32 7.06
CA LEU A 227 23.62 15.83 6.21
C LEU A 227 24.06 14.62 5.38
N LYS A 228 23.23 13.58 5.30
CA LYS A 228 23.53 12.34 4.57
C LYS A 228 22.45 11.90 3.60
N GLN A 229 21.21 12.36 3.80
CA GLN A 229 20.08 11.89 3.01
C GLN A 229 19.05 12.99 2.84
N VAL A 230 18.52 13.11 1.62
CA VAL A 230 17.34 13.90 1.29
C VAL A 230 16.40 12.99 0.50
N MET A 231 15.16 12.87 0.97
CA MET A 231 14.13 12.05 0.37
C MET A 231 12.86 12.83 0.20
N LEU A 232 12.20 12.65 -0.94
CA LEU A 232 10.84 13.11 -1.17
C LEU A 232 9.91 11.90 -1.13
N GLN A 233 8.97 11.90 -0.20
CA GLN A 233 8.16 10.73 0.16
C GLN A 233 6.67 10.97 -0.09
N SER A 234 5.91 9.88 -0.16
CA SER A 234 4.48 9.89 -0.54
C SER A 234 4.22 10.45 -1.94
N ILE A 235 5.13 10.17 -2.89
CA ILE A 235 4.95 10.57 -4.30
C ILE A 235 4.17 9.48 -5.03
N PRO A 236 3.04 9.79 -5.70
CA PRO A 236 2.33 8.79 -6.47
C PRO A 236 3.23 8.23 -7.58
N ALA A 237 3.20 6.90 -7.77
CA ALA A 237 4.09 6.24 -8.72
C ALA A 237 3.76 6.58 -10.19
N ASN A 238 2.55 7.07 -10.48
CA ASN A 238 2.03 7.33 -11.81
C ASN A 238 1.20 8.63 -11.86
N TYR A 239 1.01 9.16 -13.07
CA TYR A 239 0.18 10.34 -13.34
C TYR A 239 -1.19 9.91 -13.87
N ARG A 240 -2.28 10.22 -13.16
CA ARG A 240 -3.63 10.01 -13.68
C ARG A 240 -3.99 11.12 -14.65
N LEU A 241 -4.58 10.78 -15.79
CA LEU A 241 -4.87 11.77 -16.84
C LEU A 241 -5.96 12.76 -16.43
N LEU A 242 -7.00 12.26 -15.75
CA LEU A 242 -8.15 13.04 -15.30
C LEU A 242 -8.59 12.58 -13.91
N ARG A 243 -9.11 13.51 -13.10
CA ARG A 243 -9.77 13.16 -11.83
C ARG A 243 -11.16 12.59 -12.08
N HIS A 244 -11.59 11.70 -11.21
CA HIS A 244 -12.97 11.21 -11.21
C HIS A 244 -13.88 12.26 -10.54
N PRO A 245 -15.15 12.45 -10.97
CA PRO A 245 -16.05 13.38 -10.30
C PRO A 245 -16.40 12.92 -8.88
N GLU A 246 -16.32 11.62 -8.64
CA GLU A 246 -16.50 10.98 -7.34
C GLU A 246 -15.22 10.91 -6.51
N ASP A 247 -14.07 11.34 -7.05
CA ASP A 247 -12.87 11.48 -6.22
C ASP A 247 -13.25 12.41 -5.07
N LYS A 248 -12.97 11.99 -3.83
CA LYS A 248 -13.13 12.86 -2.67
C LYS A 248 -12.31 14.13 -2.86
N ALA A 249 -12.46 15.09 -1.95
CA ALA A 249 -11.60 16.28 -1.91
C ALA A 249 -10.09 15.94 -1.96
N THR A 250 -9.72 14.70 -1.61
CA THR A 250 -8.37 14.16 -1.65
C THR A 250 -8.09 13.26 -2.86
N TYR A 251 -6.89 13.34 -3.42
CA TYR A 251 -6.40 12.57 -4.57
C TYR A 251 -4.85 12.46 -4.54
N PRO A 252 -4.19 11.38 -4.99
CA PRO A 252 -4.76 10.08 -5.35
C PRO A 252 -5.20 9.28 -4.12
N SER A 253 -5.76 8.10 -4.33
CA SER A 253 -6.23 7.22 -3.25
C SER A 253 -5.07 6.85 -2.32
N LEU A 254 -5.31 6.73 -1.01
CA LEU A 254 -4.28 6.29 -0.07
C LEU A 254 -3.86 4.82 -0.25
N LEU A 255 -4.59 4.06 -1.08
CA LEU A 255 -4.21 2.69 -1.47
C LEU A 255 -3.61 2.58 -2.88
N ASP A 256 -3.43 3.71 -3.59
CA ASP A 256 -2.63 3.69 -4.82
C ASP A 256 -1.15 3.43 -4.49
N GLN A 257 -0.34 3.19 -5.52
CA GLN A 257 1.09 2.99 -5.34
C GLN A 257 1.81 4.32 -5.14
N TYR A 258 2.67 4.34 -4.13
CA TYR A 258 3.54 5.48 -3.83
C TYR A 258 5.00 5.05 -3.83
N SER A 259 5.86 6.01 -4.13
CA SER A 259 7.30 5.84 -4.13
C SER A 259 7.97 6.91 -3.28
N THR A 260 9.21 6.61 -2.90
CA THR A 260 10.14 7.58 -2.33
C THR A 260 11.17 7.90 -3.40
N LEU A 261 11.38 9.19 -3.67
CA LEU A 261 12.47 9.67 -4.50
C LEU A 261 13.63 10.05 -3.59
N GLN A 262 14.75 9.34 -3.72
CA GLN A 262 15.96 9.62 -2.99
C GLN A 262 16.89 10.49 -3.85
N VAL A 263 17.36 11.60 -3.29
CA VAL A 263 18.31 12.48 -3.98
C VAL A 263 19.70 11.81 -3.93
N PRO A 264 20.38 11.62 -5.07
CA PRO A 264 21.74 11.11 -5.10
C PRO A 264 22.72 12.19 -4.61
N ASP A 265 23.86 11.76 -4.06
CA ASP A 265 25.01 12.63 -3.73
C ASP A 265 24.65 13.89 -2.93
N VAL A 266 24.24 13.68 -1.67
CA VAL A 266 23.77 14.76 -0.81
C VAL A 266 24.93 15.49 -0.13
N GLU A 267 25.04 16.77 -0.42
CA GLU A 267 25.94 17.72 0.25
C GLU A 267 25.20 18.54 1.31
N GLU A 268 25.95 19.23 2.18
CA GLU A 268 25.40 20.08 3.24
C GLU A 268 24.49 21.20 2.70
N SER A 269 24.67 21.63 1.45
CA SER A 269 23.75 22.55 0.78
C SER A 269 23.51 22.11 -0.65
N GLY A 270 22.28 22.24 -1.12
CA GLY A 270 21.94 21.76 -2.45
C GLY A 270 20.52 22.08 -2.86
N SER A 271 20.19 21.61 -4.05
CA SER A 271 18.88 21.76 -4.65
C SER A 271 18.51 20.52 -5.44
N TYR A 272 17.24 20.16 -5.42
CA TYR A 272 16.71 19.09 -6.24
C TYR A 272 15.39 19.52 -6.86
N THR A 273 15.26 19.32 -8.17
CA THR A 273 14.06 19.70 -8.91
C THR A 273 13.53 18.53 -9.72
N CYS A 274 12.29 18.11 -9.45
CA CYS A 274 11.64 16.99 -10.15
C CYS A 274 10.24 17.35 -10.66
N TRP A 275 9.69 16.47 -11.50
CA TRP A 275 8.27 16.45 -11.82
C TRP A 275 7.56 15.54 -10.83
N ILE A 276 6.39 15.94 -10.37
CA ILE A 276 5.54 15.10 -9.52
C ILE A 276 4.08 15.13 -10.01
N PRO A 277 3.32 14.04 -9.81
CA PRO A 277 1.88 14.06 -10.01
C PRO A 277 1.20 15.06 -9.07
N SER A 278 -0.03 15.45 -9.39
CA SER A 278 -0.85 16.22 -8.45
C SER A 278 -1.19 15.36 -7.22
N VAL A 279 -1.15 15.98 -6.05
CA VAL A 279 -1.50 15.36 -4.76
C VAL A 279 -2.35 16.34 -3.99
N LEU A 280 -3.62 16.03 -3.84
CA LEU A 280 -4.61 16.83 -3.16
C LEU A 280 -4.96 16.14 -1.83
N ARG A 281 -4.77 16.86 -0.73
CA ARG A 281 -5.02 16.38 0.63
C ARG A 281 -5.92 17.30 1.43
N GLY A 282 -6.39 18.37 0.81
CA GLY A 282 -7.22 19.38 1.44
C GLY A 282 -6.44 20.18 2.48
N GLU A 283 -7.20 20.73 3.42
CA GLU A 283 -6.68 21.55 4.50
C GLU A 283 -6.71 20.81 5.83
N SER A 284 -5.77 21.13 6.73
CA SER A 284 -5.81 20.72 8.14
C SER A 284 -5.84 21.95 9.05
N PRO A 285 -6.93 22.16 9.82
CA PRO A 285 -7.06 23.31 10.72
C PRO A 285 -6.03 23.31 11.86
N ASN A 286 -5.42 22.16 12.17
CA ASN A 286 -4.41 22.04 13.22
C ASN A 286 -3.03 22.56 12.78
N ALA A 287 -2.81 22.77 11.48
CA ALA A 287 -1.58 23.32 10.93
C ALA A 287 -1.62 24.86 10.87
N THR A 288 -1.79 25.51 12.02
CA THR A 288 -1.95 26.97 12.16
C THR A 288 -0.72 27.78 11.74
N SER A 289 0.44 27.12 11.60
CA SER A 289 1.66 27.69 11.02
C SER A 289 2.51 26.57 10.40
N LEU A 290 3.58 26.92 9.68
CA LEU A 290 4.54 25.92 9.14
C LEU A 290 5.21 25.10 10.24
N TYR A 291 5.36 25.64 11.44
CA TYR A 291 5.86 24.91 12.61
C TYR A 291 4.92 23.74 12.97
N TYR A 292 3.61 23.94 12.83
CA TYR A 292 2.60 22.93 13.13
C TYR A 292 2.29 21.99 11.95
N ARG A 293 2.96 22.12 10.81
CA ARG A 293 2.92 21.11 9.73
C ARG A 293 3.76 19.88 10.11
N THR A 294 3.22 19.10 11.04
CA THR A 294 3.85 17.91 11.63
C THR A 294 3.13 16.64 11.18
N LYS A 295 3.68 15.45 11.44
CA LYS A 295 3.02 14.17 11.14
C LYS A 295 1.62 14.07 11.75
N ALA A 296 1.45 14.58 12.97
CA ALA A 296 0.17 14.52 13.68
C ALA A 296 -0.91 15.44 13.08
N ASN A 297 -0.50 16.51 12.38
CA ASN A 297 -1.42 17.51 11.84
C ASN A 297 -1.57 17.43 10.31
N ALA A 298 -0.66 16.76 9.61
CA ALA A 298 -0.76 16.57 8.17
C ALA A 298 -1.81 15.49 7.86
N PRO A 299 -2.70 15.71 6.87
CA PRO A 299 -3.54 14.64 6.37
C PRO A 299 -2.69 13.47 5.85
N LYS A 300 -3.23 12.26 5.99
CA LYS A 300 -2.52 11.04 5.56
C LYS A 300 -2.22 11.09 4.06
N GLY A 301 -1.02 10.65 3.68
CA GLY A 301 -0.56 10.66 2.29
C GLY A 301 -0.16 12.03 1.75
N SER A 302 -0.08 13.08 2.58
CA SER A 302 0.55 14.35 2.18
C SER A 302 2.01 14.15 1.83
N VAL A 303 2.46 14.84 0.77
CA VAL A 303 3.85 14.79 0.33
C VAL A 303 4.73 15.49 1.36
N TYR A 304 5.88 14.89 1.67
CA TYR A 304 6.85 15.49 2.56
C TYR A 304 8.29 15.19 2.13
N VAL A 305 9.18 16.07 2.57
CA VAL A 305 10.63 15.90 2.47
C VAL A 305 11.16 15.40 3.80
N THR A 306 12.03 14.41 3.77
CA THR A 306 12.83 13.97 4.91
C THR A 306 14.29 14.27 4.65
N LEU A 307 14.92 15.01 5.55
CA LEU A 307 16.37 15.24 5.56
C LEU A 307 16.95 14.50 6.77
N VAL A 308 18.00 13.71 6.59
CA VAL A 308 18.64 12.96 7.69
C VAL A 308 20.08 13.40 7.83
N SER A 309 20.40 14.01 8.96
CA SER A 309 21.78 14.33 9.36
C SER A 309 22.28 13.35 10.41
N GLN A 310 23.56 13.00 10.37
CA GLN A 310 24.19 12.02 11.26
C GLN A 310 25.28 12.69 12.11
N ASP A 311 25.40 12.26 13.35
CA ASP A 311 26.51 12.66 14.22
C ASP A 311 27.81 12.12 13.60
N PRO A 312 28.84 12.97 13.41
CA PRO A 312 30.07 12.58 12.71
C PRO A 312 30.92 11.58 13.51
N VAL A 313 30.68 11.43 14.82
CA VAL A 313 31.41 10.52 15.70
C VAL A 313 30.59 9.25 15.96
N ASN A 314 29.33 9.40 16.35
CA ASN A 314 28.42 8.28 16.58
C ASN A 314 27.35 8.23 15.50
N ILE A 315 27.66 7.58 14.38
CA ILE A 315 26.80 7.49 13.18
C ILE A 315 25.39 6.90 13.42
N LYS A 316 25.17 6.25 14.58
CA LYS A 316 23.86 5.74 14.99
C LYS A 316 22.93 6.87 15.44
N LYS A 317 23.49 7.97 15.95
CA LYS A 317 22.74 9.17 16.32
C LYS A 317 22.44 9.98 15.06
N LYS A 318 21.15 10.23 14.82
CA LYS A 318 20.67 10.93 13.64
C LYS A 318 19.62 11.98 14.04
N LEU A 319 19.52 13.05 13.27
CA LEU A 319 18.37 13.96 13.29
C LEU A 319 17.63 13.78 11.97
N SER A 320 16.33 13.51 12.04
CA SER A 320 15.45 13.38 10.89
C SER A 320 14.48 14.55 10.86
N TYR A 321 14.63 15.44 9.88
CA TYR A 321 13.80 16.62 9.68
C TYR A 321 12.72 16.31 8.66
N ARG A 322 11.44 16.52 9.02
CA ARG A 322 10.28 16.26 8.18
C ARG A 322 9.56 17.55 7.82
N VAL A 323 9.40 17.80 6.53
CA VAL A 323 8.73 19.00 5.99
C VAL A 323 7.57 18.60 5.09
N TYR A 324 6.34 18.83 5.54
CA TYR A 324 5.15 18.62 4.72
C TYR A 324 4.93 19.76 3.72
N LEU A 325 4.70 19.39 2.47
CA LEU A 325 4.53 20.30 1.35
C LEU A 325 3.05 20.62 1.11
N GLY A 326 2.79 21.71 0.40
CA GLY A 326 1.46 22.19 0.06
C GLY A 326 1.49 23.61 -0.50
N GLY A 327 0.33 24.24 -0.61
CA GLY A 327 0.20 25.62 -1.08
C GLY A 327 0.64 26.67 -0.05
N SER A 328 0.28 27.92 -0.35
CA SER A 328 0.72 29.11 0.39
C SER A 328 -0.02 29.38 1.70
N SER A 329 -1.04 28.60 2.06
CA SER A 329 -1.63 28.58 3.40
C SER A 329 -1.00 27.46 4.23
N SER A 330 -0.64 27.69 5.50
CA SER A 330 -0.09 26.62 6.36
C SER A 330 -1.04 25.43 6.53
N HIS A 331 -2.34 25.66 6.38
CA HIS A 331 -3.36 24.62 6.46
C HIS A 331 -3.44 23.79 5.18
N ASP A 332 -2.99 24.29 4.03
CA ASP A 332 -3.16 23.65 2.72
C ASP A 332 -2.05 22.63 2.43
N PHE A 333 -2.42 21.38 2.18
CA PHE A 333 -1.52 20.28 1.83
C PHE A 333 -1.70 19.81 0.37
N ASN A 334 -2.31 20.64 -0.48
CA ASN A 334 -2.49 20.35 -1.90
C ASN A 334 -1.26 20.74 -2.74
N LEU A 335 -0.98 19.90 -3.73
CA LEU A 335 -0.02 20.09 -4.81
C LEU A 335 -0.76 19.90 -6.14
N TYR A 336 -1.12 21.02 -6.76
CA TYR A 336 -1.87 21.06 -8.01
C TYR A 336 -1.00 20.85 -9.24
N ASP A 337 -1.58 20.22 -10.26
CA ASP A 337 -1.03 20.18 -11.61
C ASP A 337 -0.83 21.60 -12.16
N ASN A 338 0.00 21.74 -13.19
CA ASN A 338 0.29 23.04 -13.81
C ASN A 338 0.82 24.12 -12.85
N THR A 339 1.37 23.71 -11.71
CA THR A 339 1.87 24.61 -10.67
C THR A 339 3.35 24.36 -10.38
N ASN A 340 4.10 25.43 -10.12
CA ASN A 340 5.49 25.40 -9.70
C ASN A 340 5.56 25.60 -8.17
N TYR A 341 6.22 24.69 -7.46
CA TYR A 341 6.47 24.76 -6.02
C TYR A 341 7.96 24.92 -5.76
N VAL A 342 8.35 25.90 -4.94
CA VAL A 342 9.76 26.15 -4.61
C VAL A 342 9.91 26.28 -3.10
N TYR A 343 10.46 25.25 -2.46
CA TYR A 343 10.69 25.20 -1.02
C TYR A 343 12.17 25.44 -0.67
N GLY A 344 12.42 26.27 0.34
CA GLY A 344 13.71 26.43 1.00
C GLY A 344 13.70 25.92 2.42
N ILE A 345 14.72 25.14 2.77
CA ILE A 345 14.86 24.49 4.06
C ILE A 345 16.25 24.82 4.62
N LYS A 346 16.31 25.35 5.85
CA LYS A 346 17.58 25.62 6.53
C LYS A 346 17.59 24.96 7.89
N MET A 347 18.65 24.22 8.20
CA MET A 347 18.88 23.56 9.49
C MET A 347 20.06 24.24 10.18
N SER A 348 19.82 24.99 11.25
CA SER A 348 20.82 25.86 11.87
C SER A 348 20.64 26.07 13.38
N HIS A 349 20.03 25.08 14.07
CA HIS A 349 19.93 25.06 15.53
C HIS A 349 21.30 24.80 16.19
N SER A 350 21.50 25.29 17.41
CA SER A 350 22.74 25.13 18.20
C SER A 350 22.60 24.18 19.39
N GLU A 351 21.36 23.83 19.74
CA GLU A 351 21.01 22.84 20.76
C GLU A 351 20.08 21.79 20.15
N LEU A 352 19.97 20.61 20.78
CA LEU A 352 19.08 19.56 20.29
C LEU A 352 17.63 20.07 20.29
N PRO A 353 16.94 20.07 19.13
CA PRO A 353 15.63 20.70 18.98
C PRO A 353 14.50 19.78 19.48
N VAL A 354 14.48 19.52 20.79
CA VAL A 354 13.55 18.58 21.44
C VAL A 354 12.08 18.99 21.35
N ASP A 355 11.81 20.29 21.23
CA ASP A 355 10.45 20.84 21.19
C ASP A 355 9.86 20.93 19.78
N ASP A 356 10.70 20.84 18.74
CA ASP A 356 10.24 20.90 17.36
C ASP A 356 9.80 19.53 16.86
N LYS A 357 8.48 19.31 16.83
CA LYS A 357 7.84 18.06 16.40
C LYS A 357 8.03 17.72 14.92
N ARG A 358 8.67 18.59 14.13
CA ARG A 358 9.11 18.30 12.76
C ARG A 358 10.45 17.57 12.74
N ILE A 359 11.17 17.55 13.87
CA ILE A 359 12.50 16.95 14.00
C ILE A 359 12.39 15.73 14.91
N THR A 360 12.81 14.57 14.40
CA THR A 360 12.92 13.35 15.18
C THR A 360 14.38 13.14 15.56
N ILE A 361 14.65 13.14 16.86
CA ILE A 361 15.96 12.78 17.40
C ILE A 361 16.04 11.26 17.47
N VAL A 362 16.91 10.68 16.66
CA VAL A 362 17.14 9.24 16.58
C VAL A 362 18.42 8.93 17.36
N ASN A 363 18.27 8.41 18.57
CA ASN A 363 19.37 7.87 19.37
C ASN A 363 19.02 6.42 19.71
N PRO A 364 19.25 5.49 18.79
CA PRO A 364 18.73 4.14 18.91
C PRO A 364 19.47 3.41 20.03
N ILE A 365 18.70 2.90 20.99
CA ILE A 365 19.18 1.90 21.94
C ILE A 365 19.16 0.54 21.26
N GLY A 366 20.10 -0.34 21.61
CA GLY A 366 20.08 -1.72 21.12
C GLY A 366 18.77 -2.41 21.49
N ALA A 367 18.30 -3.34 20.65
CA ALA A 367 17.10 -4.11 20.90
C ALA A 367 17.22 -4.95 22.17
N SER A 368 18.45 -5.37 22.53
CA SER A 368 18.77 -6.08 23.78
C SER A 368 18.86 -5.17 25.01
N GLU A 369 19.07 -3.86 24.82
CA GLU A 369 19.25 -2.92 25.91
C GLU A 369 17.91 -2.61 26.60
N ASN A 370 17.89 -2.79 27.93
CA ASN A 370 16.69 -2.63 28.77
C ASN A 370 15.48 -3.43 28.28
N ASN A 371 15.69 -4.61 27.70
CA ASN A 371 14.65 -5.45 27.14
C ASN A 371 14.66 -6.86 27.73
N ASN A 372 14.04 -7.01 28.90
CA ASN A 372 13.86 -8.30 29.57
C ASN A 372 12.43 -8.84 29.46
N ASN A 373 11.65 -8.31 28.51
CA ASN A 373 10.26 -8.71 28.32
C ASN A 373 10.18 -10.04 27.57
N LEU A 374 10.39 -11.13 28.31
CA LEU A 374 10.34 -12.49 27.77
C LEU A 374 8.91 -12.86 27.38
N VAL A 375 8.73 -13.24 26.11
CA VAL A 375 7.45 -13.74 25.59
C VAL A 375 7.56 -15.22 25.21
N PRO A 376 6.46 -15.99 25.27
CA PRO A 376 6.44 -17.36 24.78
C PRO A 376 6.73 -17.42 23.27
N THR A 377 7.58 -18.35 22.85
CA THR A 377 8.02 -18.44 21.44
C THR A 377 6.95 -19.09 20.57
N ALA A 378 6.54 -18.40 19.51
CA ALA A 378 5.72 -18.93 18.42
C ALA A 378 6.23 -18.37 17.08
N ASN A 379 5.61 -18.73 15.95
CA ASN A 379 6.03 -18.22 14.64
C ASN A 379 5.52 -16.81 14.33
N CYS A 380 4.56 -16.31 15.12
CA CYS A 380 4.05 -14.95 15.03
C CYS A 380 4.01 -14.32 16.43
N PHE A 381 4.47 -13.08 16.54
CA PHE A 381 4.39 -12.28 17.78
C PHE A 381 3.43 -11.11 17.58
N MET A 382 2.38 -11.02 18.41
CA MET A 382 1.50 -9.85 18.47
C MET A 382 2.10 -8.82 19.42
N ILE A 383 2.58 -7.70 18.89
CA ILE A 383 3.36 -6.70 19.64
C ILE A 383 2.75 -5.32 19.41
N VAL A 384 2.50 -4.58 20.49
CA VAL A 384 2.00 -3.21 20.39
C VAL A 384 3.06 -2.27 19.77
N PRO A 385 2.66 -1.21 19.04
CA PRO A 385 3.58 -0.15 18.62
C PRO A 385 4.47 0.34 19.78
N GLY A 386 5.77 0.50 19.52
CA GLY A 386 6.76 0.87 20.54
C GLY A 386 7.16 -0.26 21.50
N GLY A 387 6.58 -1.45 21.37
CA GLY A 387 6.88 -2.61 22.19
C GLY A 387 8.32 -3.10 22.02
N ALA A 388 8.84 -3.70 23.09
CA ALA A 388 10.10 -4.45 23.08
C ALA A 388 9.85 -5.81 23.73
N PHE A 389 10.44 -6.85 23.16
CA PHE A 389 10.31 -8.22 23.65
C PHE A 389 11.56 -9.03 23.37
N CYS A 390 11.70 -10.16 24.06
CA CYS A 390 12.73 -11.15 23.76
C CYS A 390 12.18 -12.56 23.91
N PHE A 391 12.82 -13.52 23.26
CA PHE A 391 12.41 -14.92 23.27
C PHE A 391 13.59 -15.85 23.01
N ASP A 392 13.45 -17.11 23.42
CA ASP A 392 14.41 -18.17 23.10
C ASP A 392 14.05 -18.77 21.74
N PRO A 393 14.92 -18.68 20.71
CA PRO A 393 14.59 -19.14 19.37
C PRO A 393 14.40 -20.66 19.25
N TYR A 394 14.95 -21.44 20.18
CA TYR A 394 14.84 -22.90 20.19
C TYR A 394 13.65 -23.42 21.00
N LYS A 395 12.85 -22.53 21.59
CA LYS A 395 11.58 -22.91 22.23
C LYS A 395 10.41 -22.77 21.27
N TYR A 396 9.34 -23.50 21.54
CA TYR A 396 8.05 -23.36 20.86
C TYR A 396 6.92 -23.69 21.82
N THR A 397 6.02 -22.73 22.05
CA THR A 397 4.93 -22.87 22.99
C THR A 397 3.74 -23.59 22.36
N VAL A 398 3.26 -24.65 23.04
CA VAL A 398 2.08 -25.43 22.64
C VAL A 398 1.11 -25.53 23.81
N ASP A 399 -0.18 -25.46 23.50
CA ASP A 399 -1.31 -25.40 24.43
C ASP A 399 -1.20 -24.26 25.45
N GLY A 400 -0.41 -23.23 25.13
CA GLY A 400 -0.16 -22.06 25.97
C GLY A 400 0.44 -22.34 27.35
N THR A 401 0.99 -23.53 27.63
CA THR A 401 1.45 -23.91 28.98
C THR A 401 2.90 -24.41 29.06
N ALA A 402 3.41 -25.10 28.03
CA ALA A 402 4.76 -25.65 28.07
C ALA A 402 5.54 -25.29 26.80
N ASP A 403 6.70 -24.65 27.00
CA ASP A 403 7.69 -24.50 25.95
C ASP A 403 8.32 -25.86 25.66
N GLN A 404 8.24 -26.27 24.40
CA GLN A 404 8.89 -27.45 23.87
C GLN A 404 10.14 -27.02 23.11
N GLU A 405 11.09 -27.93 22.92
CA GLU A 405 12.21 -27.66 22.00
C GLU A 405 11.69 -27.67 20.54
N ASN A 406 12.05 -26.65 19.78
CA ASN A 406 11.90 -26.64 18.32
C ASN A 406 12.92 -27.61 17.72
N SER A 407 12.58 -28.90 17.73
CA SER A 407 13.44 -29.99 17.28
C SER A 407 13.83 -29.86 15.80
N THR A 408 12.99 -29.22 14.97
CA THR A 408 13.30 -28.94 13.56
C THR A 408 14.44 -27.93 13.44
N LEU A 409 14.32 -26.78 14.09
CA LEU A 409 15.39 -25.77 14.11
C LEU A 409 16.66 -26.30 14.78
N LYS A 410 16.51 -27.04 15.88
CA LYS A 410 17.61 -27.72 16.56
C LYS A 410 18.37 -28.65 15.63
N GLY A 411 17.66 -29.54 14.93
CA GLY A 411 18.26 -30.49 14.00
C GLY A 411 19.01 -29.79 12.86
N TRP A 412 18.45 -28.71 12.30
CA TRP A 412 19.15 -27.92 11.28
C TRP A 412 20.39 -27.24 11.86
N ALA A 413 20.26 -26.59 13.02
CA ALA A 413 21.37 -25.94 13.72
C ALA A 413 22.54 -26.89 14.02
N ASP A 414 22.25 -28.13 14.43
CA ASP A 414 23.28 -29.15 14.70
C ASP A 414 24.11 -29.50 13.47
N THR A 415 23.49 -29.46 12.29
CA THR A 415 24.15 -29.77 11.02
C THR A 415 24.72 -28.55 10.30
N GLU A 416 24.20 -27.36 10.58
CA GLU A 416 24.45 -26.13 9.83
C GLU A 416 25.16 -25.04 10.64
N GLY A 417 25.60 -25.33 11.87
CA GLY A 417 26.49 -24.45 12.64
C GLY A 417 25.78 -23.47 13.59
N GLY A 418 24.51 -23.70 13.93
CA GLY A 418 23.76 -22.85 14.86
C GLY A 418 23.46 -21.43 14.37
N ILE A 419 22.83 -20.63 15.23
CA ILE A 419 22.49 -19.23 14.96
C ILE A 419 23.63 -18.32 15.42
N THR A 420 24.17 -17.52 14.51
CA THR A 420 25.24 -16.54 14.78
C THR A 420 24.78 -15.10 14.65
N SER A 421 23.73 -14.84 13.87
CA SER A 421 23.21 -13.50 13.65
C SER A 421 21.70 -13.49 13.41
N VAL A 422 21.13 -12.29 13.55
CA VAL A 422 19.70 -12.03 13.33
C VAL A 422 19.51 -10.72 12.58
N GLU A 423 18.48 -10.65 11.76
CA GLU A 423 18.19 -9.45 10.96
C GLU A 423 16.70 -9.30 10.69
N LEU A 424 16.25 -8.05 10.47
CA LEU A 424 15.00 -7.76 9.79
C LEU A 424 15.17 -8.07 8.30
N LEU A 425 14.27 -8.85 7.70
CA LEU A 425 14.25 -9.12 6.25
C LEU A 425 13.43 -8.08 5.50
N TRP A 426 12.21 -7.85 5.99
CA TRP A 426 11.28 -6.90 5.41
C TRP A 426 10.30 -6.40 6.46
N GLN A 427 9.67 -5.27 6.14
CA GLN A 427 8.59 -4.67 6.90
C GLN A 427 7.54 -4.04 5.97
N THR A 428 6.34 -3.82 6.48
CA THR A 428 5.35 -2.95 5.85
C THR A 428 5.59 -1.49 6.28
N LEU A 429 5.02 -0.55 5.53
CA LEU A 429 4.75 0.79 6.07
C LEU A 429 3.38 0.80 6.76
N GLU A 430 3.08 1.88 7.48
CA GLU A 430 1.83 2.06 8.23
C GLU A 430 0.56 1.85 7.39
N SER A 431 0.62 2.12 6.09
CA SER A 431 -0.57 2.11 5.23
C SER A 431 -0.25 1.73 3.79
N GLY A 432 0.26 0.52 3.62
CA GLY A 432 0.68 0.01 2.31
C GLY A 432 1.97 0.67 1.89
N ASP A 433 1.88 1.60 0.94
CA ASP A 433 3.04 2.32 0.39
C ASP A 433 3.27 3.69 1.06
N LEU A 434 2.51 4.00 2.12
CA LEU A 434 2.52 5.28 2.82
C LEU A 434 2.88 5.14 4.30
N GLY A 435 3.52 6.19 4.82
CA GLY A 435 3.83 6.36 6.23
C GLY A 435 5.19 5.83 6.63
N ASP A 436 5.38 5.67 7.93
CA ASP A 436 6.65 5.27 8.50
C ASP A 436 6.85 3.73 8.47
N PRO A 437 8.09 3.25 8.41
CA PRO A 437 8.40 1.83 8.57
C PRO A 437 7.97 1.31 9.94
N VAL A 438 7.26 0.18 9.95
CA VAL A 438 6.58 -0.35 11.14
C VAL A 438 7.56 -0.88 12.19
N MET A 439 8.63 -1.56 11.78
CA MET A 439 9.67 -2.05 12.69
C MET A 439 10.66 -0.94 13.04
N GLY A 440 10.84 0.02 12.13
CA GLY A 440 11.79 1.13 12.25
C GLY A 440 12.84 1.10 11.14
N ILE A 441 13.81 2.00 11.23
CA ILE A 441 14.92 2.07 10.27
C ILE A 441 16.18 1.53 10.97
N VAL A 442 16.87 0.61 10.32
CA VAL A 442 18.11 0.00 10.84
C VAL A 442 19.26 1.02 10.97
N ASN A 443 20.28 0.71 11.77
CA ASN A 443 21.44 1.59 11.92
C ASN A 443 22.16 1.74 10.56
N THR A 444 22.46 0.60 9.92
CA THR A 444 23.02 0.44 8.57
C THR A 444 22.47 -0.85 7.93
N GLU A 445 22.81 -1.16 6.67
CA GLU A 445 22.40 -2.40 6.00
C GLU A 445 22.92 -3.67 6.69
N GLU A 446 24.05 -3.57 7.42
CA GLU A 446 24.68 -4.69 8.13
C GLU A 446 24.45 -4.65 9.65
N ASP A 447 23.99 -3.52 10.20
CA ASP A 447 23.74 -3.35 11.64
C ASP A 447 22.25 -3.10 11.90
N HIS A 448 21.55 -4.20 12.22
CA HIS A 448 20.13 -4.18 12.56
C HIS A 448 19.88 -4.18 14.08
N THR A 449 20.93 -4.01 14.90
CA THR A 449 20.89 -4.23 16.36
C THR A 449 19.93 -3.32 17.10
N ASN A 450 19.48 -2.21 16.50
CA ASN A 450 18.45 -1.34 17.08
C ASN A 450 17.02 -1.91 16.95
N ILE A 451 16.79 -2.80 15.98
CA ILE A 451 15.50 -3.46 15.74
C ILE A 451 15.54 -4.90 16.26
N VAL A 452 16.60 -5.64 15.95
CA VAL A 452 16.75 -7.04 16.33
C VAL A 452 18.20 -7.35 16.70
N ASP A 453 18.40 -8.00 17.84
CA ASP A 453 19.71 -8.37 18.37
C ASP A 453 19.65 -9.78 18.98
N ILE A 454 20.80 -10.43 19.12
CA ILE A 454 20.93 -11.77 19.68
C ILE A 454 22.03 -11.77 20.73
N LYS A 455 21.75 -12.35 21.90
CA LYS A 455 22.73 -12.51 22.97
C LYS A 455 22.70 -13.92 23.52
N ARG A 456 23.87 -14.42 23.89
CA ARG A 456 23.98 -15.61 24.72
C ARG A 456 23.71 -15.27 26.17
N ASP A 457 23.10 -16.19 26.90
CA ASP A 457 22.82 -16.03 28.32
C ASP A 457 24.12 -16.10 29.16
N ASP A 458 25.16 -16.76 28.65
CA ASP A 458 26.50 -16.82 29.25
C ASP A 458 27.42 -15.64 28.89
N GLY A 459 26.94 -14.69 28.08
CA GLY A 459 27.67 -13.50 27.67
C GLY A 459 28.81 -13.73 26.66
N GLN A 460 28.99 -14.95 26.14
CA GLN A 460 30.04 -15.20 25.15
C GLN A 460 29.69 -14.58 23.78
N ASP A 461 30.73 -14.38 22.97
CA ASP A 461 30.61 -13.89 21.59
C ASP A 461 29.79 -14.86 20.73
N ILE A 462 28.66 -14.40 20.22
CA ILE A 462 27.71 -15.19 19.44
C ILE A 462 28.30 -15.69 18.11
N THR A 463 29.24 -14.95 17.54
CA THR A 463 29.88 -15.32 16.26
C THR A 463 30.86 -16.47 16.42
N LYS A 464 31.39 -16.67 17.63
CA LYS A 464 32.31 -17.77 17.98
C LYS A 464 31.60 -18.94 18.65
N ASN A 465 30.49 -18.65 19.34
CA ASN A 465 29.70 -19.62 20.08
C ASN A 465 28.24 -19.51 19.63
N PRO A 466 27.88 -20.06 18.47
CA PRO A 466 26.52 -19.98 17.95
C PRO A 466 25.49 -20.54 18.96
N LEU A 467 24.26 -20.00 18.96
CA LEU A 467 23.17 -20.70 19.65
C LEU A 467 22.87 -21.98 18.88
N SER A 468 22.77 -23.10 19.58
CA SER A 468 22.52 -24.43 19.04
C SER A 468 21.48 -25.20 19.83
N GLY A 469 20.81 -24.58 20.81
CA GLY A 469 19.77 -25.22 21.59
C GLY A 469 19.09 -24.28 22.58
N GLN A 470 18.02 -24.78 23.20
CA GLN A 470 17.24 -24.05 24.20
C GLN A 470 18.08 -23.66 25.43
N GLY A 471 17.78 -22.51 26.02
CA GLY A 471 18.42 -21.99 27.24
C GLY A 471 19.84 -21.46 27.05
N GLN A 472 20.32 -21.32 25.81
CA GLN A 472 21.66 -20.79 25.53
C GLN A 472 21.69 -19.27 25.28
N GLY A 473 20.55 -18.67 24.94
CA GLY A 473 20.46 -17.27 24.59
C GLY A 473 19.09 -16.85 24.09
N ARG A 474 18.98 -15.57 23.73
CA ARG A 474 17.72 -14.93 23.34
C ARG A 474 17.89 -14.03 22.14
N ILE A 475 16.83 -13.95 21.35
CA ILE A 475 16.63 -12.91 20.34
C ILE A 475 15.81 -11.81 20.98
N TYR A 476 16.24 -10.57 20.78
CA TYR A 476 15.63 -9.35 21.30
C TYR A 476 15.11 -8.53 20.12
N CYS A 477 13.90 -7.99 20.25
CA CYS A 477 13.23 -7.24 19.20
C CYS A 477 12.63 -5.96 19.76
N ARG A 478 12.68 -4.88 18.97
CA ARG A 478 12.05 -3.60 19.28
C ARG A 478 11.29 -3.09 18.05
N VAL A 479 10.12 -2.54 18.30
CA VAL A 479 9.22 -1.99 17.29
C VAL A 479 9.21 -0.47 17.38
N ALA A 480 9.01 0.22 16.25
CA ALA A 480 8.93 1.67 16.23
C ALA A 480 7.75 2.19 17.09
N PRO A 481 7.93 3.23 17.92
CA PRO A 481 6.85 3.79 18.74
C PRO A 481 5.85 4.65 17.96
N ASN A 482 6.29 5.24 16.85
CA ASN A 482 5.50 6.20 16.08
C ASN A 482 4.78 5.58 14.89
N THR A 483 4.43 4.29 14.96
CA THR A 483 3.70 3.55 13.92
C THR A 483 2.25 3.29 14.32
N THR A 484 1.34 3.20 13.35
CA THR A 484 -0.04 2.73 13.55
C THR A 484 -0.19 1.20 13.47
N GLY A 485 0.89 0.46 13.21
CA GLY A 485 0.88 -0.99 13.11
C GLY A 485 1.09 -1.51 11.68
N GLY A 486 1.24 -2.83 11.57
CA GLY A 486 1.59 -3.53 10.34
C GLY A 486 2.33 -4.83 10.62
N SER A 487 3.38 -5.13 9.84
CA SER A 487 4.14 -6.36 10.03
C SER A 487 5.60 -6.23 9.62
N GLY A 488 6.43 -7.09 10.21
CA GLY A 488 7.79 -7.35 9.77
C GLY A 488 8.15 -8.83 9.86
N LEU A 489 9.21 -9.24 9.19
CA LEU A 489 9.75 -10.60 9.27
C LEU A 489 11.21 -10.53 9.67
N ILE A 490 11.54 -11.14 10.81
CA ILE A 490 12.93 -11.29 11.28
C ILE A 490 13.44 -12.69 10.94
N ALA A 491 14.74 -12.82 10.74
CA ALA A 491 15.39 -14.09 10.43
C ALA A 491 16.64 -14.32 11.27
N ALA A 492 16.89 -15.58 11.63
CA ALA A 492 18.11 -16.05 12.25
C ALA A 492 18.98 -16.76 11.19
N ARG A 493 20.27 -16.44 11.18
CA ARG A 493 21.24 -16.98 10.22
C ARG A 493 22.37 -17.72 10.92
N ASN A 494 22.96 -18.67 10.20
CA ASN A 494 24.22 -19.31 10.58
C ASN A 494 25.45 -18.50 10.13
N ASP A 495 26.65 -19.02 10.42
CA ASP A 495 27.95 -18.43 10.06
C ASP A 495 28.19 -18.28 8.54
N LYS A 496 27.47 -19.06 7.72
CA LYS A 496 27.49 -18.96 6.24
C LYS A 496 26.52 -17.91 5.71
N GLY A 497 25.70 -17.32 6.57
CA GLY A 497 24.66 -16.38 6.19
C GLY A 497 23.38 -17.05 5.67
N ASP A 498 23.21 -18.37 5.81
CA ASP A 498 21.95 -19.06 5.46
C ASP A 498 20.89 -18.86 6.55
N ILE A 499 19.64 -18.60 6.16
CA ILE A 499 18.53 -18.49 7.12
C ILE A 499 18.20 -19.87 7.68
N LEU A 500 18.27 -20.03 9.00
CA LEU A 500 17.82 -21.24 9.70
C LEU A 500 16.32 -21.18 10.02
N TRP A 501 15.83 -20.01 10.46
CA TRP A 501 14.43 -19.78 10.81
C TRP A 501 14.05 -18.31 10.68
N SER A 502 12.75 -18.05 10.62
CA SER A 502 12.20 -16.70 10.57
C SER A 502 10.92 -16.59 11.40
N TRP A 503 10.61 -15.39 11.88
CA TRP A 503 9.45 -15.11 12.72
C TRP A 503 8.71 -13.87 12.22
N HIS A 504 7.39 -13.97 12.17
CA HIS A 504 6.50 -12.86 11.82
C HIS A 504 6.27 -11.99 13.06
N VAL A 505 6.57 -10.70 12.97
CA VAL A 505 6.22 -9.72 13.99
C VAL A 505 4.98 -8.98 13.49
N TRP A 506 3.83 -9.26 14.09
CA TRP A 506 2.58 -8.56 13.82
C TRP A 506 2.44 -7.40 14.79
N VAL A 507 2.65 -6.19 14.28
CA VAL A 507 2.59 -4.97 15.09
C VAL A 507 1.16 -4.47 15.13
N THR A 508 0.51 -4.57 16.29
CA THR A 508 -0.89 -4.23 16.48
C THR A 508 -1.21 -3.98 17.95
N ASP A 509 -2.18 -3.12 18.21
CA ASP A 509 -2.83 -2.95 19.52
C ASP A 509 -3.81 -4.10 19.85
N TYR A 510 -4.18 -4.91 18.85
CA TYR A 510 -4.99 -6.11 19.02
C TYR A 510 -4.24 -7.20 19.79
N HIS A 511 -4.70 -7.46 21.01
CA HIS A 511 -4.10 -8.40 21.93
C HIS A 511 -5.18 -9.11 22.78
N PRO A 512 -6.10 -9.88 22.18
CA PRO A 512 -7.09 -10.66 22.94
C PRO A 512 -6.41 -11.69 23.83
N ASP A 513 -7.03 -12.00 24.97
CA ASP A 513 -6.50 -13.02 25.88
C ASP A 513 -6.48 -14.38 25.15
N ALA A 514 -5.34 -15.07 25.23
CA ALA A 514 -5.12 -16.34 24.54
C ALA A 514 -5.89 -17.53 25.14
N THR A 515 -6.54 -17.32 26.29
CA THR A 515 -7.39 -18.29 26.97
C THR A 515 -8.78 -17.70 27.22
N GLY A 516 -9.80 -18.55 27.41
CA GLY A 516 -11.19 -18.15 27.59
C GLY A 516 -12.16 -19.04 26.80
N ASP A 517 -13.46 -19.00 27.15
CA ASP A 517 -14.49 -19.79 26.44
C ASP A 517 -15.73 -18.96 26.08
N ALA A 518 -15.53 -17.66 25.86
CA ALA A 518 -16.59 -16.70 25.54
C ALA A 518 -16.15 -15.72 24.45
N SER A 519 -17.12 -15.18 23.71
CA SER A 519 -16.89 -14.02 22.87
C SER A 519 -16.58 -12.79 23.73
N VAL A 520 -15.68 -11.96 23.25
CA VAL A 520 -15.42 -10.61 23.75
C VAL A 520 -15.72 -9.67 22.59
N ASP A 521 -16.65 -8.74 22.79
CA ASP A 521 -17.07 -7.80 21.75
C ASP A 521 -16.26 -6.49 21.83
N GLU A 522 -16.01 -6.01 23.07
CA GLU A 522 -15.31 -4.76 23.37
C GLU A 522 -14.28 -4.92 24.52
N PRO A 523 -13.20 -4.12 24.54
CA PRO A 523 -12.80 -3.18 23.48
C PRO A 523 -12.37 -3.92 22.20
N GLU A 524 -12.41 -3.26 21.04
CA GLU A 524 -12.02 -3.86 19.74
C GLU A 524 -10.63 -4.53 19.77
N THR A 525 -9.70 -3.99 20.55
CA THR A 525 -8.35 -4.52 20.77
C THR A 525 -8.30 -5.84 21.51
N LYS A 526 -9.41 -6.27 22.13
CA LYS A 526 -9.55 -7.53 22.87
C LYS A 526 -10.56 -8.50 22.23
N ARG A 527 -11.11 -8.14 21.06
CA ARG A 527 -12.22 -8.88 20.44
C ARG A 527 -11.83 -10.31 20.11
N LYS A 528 -12.71 -11.27 20.43
CA LYS A 528 -12.62 -12.66 19.99
C LYS A 528 -14.01 -13.25 19.89
N GLN A 529 -14.23 -14.16 18.96
CA GLN A 529 -15.57 -14.59 18.55
C GLN A 529 -15.74 -16.08 18.75
N LYS A 530 -16.66 -16.46 19.65
CA LYS A 530 -17.08 -17.85 19.82
C LYS A 530 -18.31 -18.10 18.95
N TYR A 531 -18.15 -18.84 17.86
CA TYR A 531 -19.29 -19.14 17.00
C TYR A 531 -20.13 -20.27 17.61
N THR A 532 -21.41 -20.00 17.83
CA THR A 532 -22.35 -20.82 18.62
C THR A 532 -23.68 -21.10 17.92
N TYR A 533 -23.93 -20.52 16.74
CA TYR A 533 -25.11 -20.84 15.94
C TYR A 533 -25.16 -22.34 15.61
N GLY A 534 -26.37 -22.91 15.60
CA GLY A 534 -26.59 -24.34 15.34
C GLY A 534 -26.39 -25.26 16.56
N ASN A 535 -26.42 -26.56 16.29
CA ASN A 535 -26.31 -27.68 17.22
C ASN A 535 -24.96 -28.38 17.04
N HIS A 536 -23.87 -27.61 17.03
CA HIS A 536 -22.52 -28.12 16.87
C HIS A 536 -21.81 -28.32 18.22
N PRO A 537 -20.78 -29.17 18.28
CA PRO A 537 -19.92 -29.27 19.46
C PRO A 537 -19.37 -27.90 19.87
N ASN A 538 -19.22 -27.70 21.19
CA ASN A 538 -18.61 -26.48 21.72
C ASN A 538 -17.20 -26.29 21.12
N GLN A 539 -16.86 -25.05 20.81
CA GLN A 539 -15.55 -24.68 20.28
C GLN A 539 -15.00 -23.44 20.97
N TYR A 540 -13.69 -23.26 20.90
CA TYR A 540 -13.04 -22.09 21.46
C TYR A 540 -13.25 -20.84 20.60
N PRO A 541 -13.14 -19.65 21.20
CA PRO A 541 -13.08 -18.38 20.48
C PRO A 541 -12.02 -18.33 19.38
N ILE A 542 -12.40 -17.71 18.26
CA ILE A 542 -11.58 -17.41 17.09
C ILE A 542 -11.23 -15.91 17.12
N MET A 543 -10.06 -15.53 16.62
CA MET A 543 -9.74 -14.12 16.38
C MET A 543 -10.78 -13.47 15.43
N ASP A 544 -11.09 -12.19 15.66
CA ASP A 544 -12.07 -11.46 14.85
C ASP A 544 -11.58 -11.08 13.43
N ARG A 545 -10.28 -11.32 13.16
CA ARG A 545 -9.58 -10.92 11.93
C ARG A 545 -8.64 -11.99 11.42
N ASN A 546 -8.23 -11.82 10.16
CA ASN A 546 -7.20 -12.66 9.55
C ASN A 546 -5.83 -12.41 10.21
N LEU A 547 -4.96 -13.42 10.23
CA LEU A 547 -3.63 -13.29 10.83
C LEU A 547 -2.82 -12.19 10.11
N GLY A 548 -2.27 -11.25 10.88
CA GLY A 548 -1.52 -10.10 10.37
C GLY A 548 -2.38 -8.94 9.84
N ALA A 549 -3.71 -8.98 10.00
CA ALA A 549 -4.58 -7.88 9.59
C ALA A 549 -4.43 -6.67 10.53
N LEU A 550 -4.58 -5.45 9.99
CA LEU A 550 -4.54 -4.24 10.80
C LEU A 550 -5.81 -4.09 11.65
N ALA A 551 -6.96 -4.52 11.13
CA ALA A 551 -8.25 -4.38 11.80
C ALA A 551 -9.17 -5.60 11.58
N GLY A 552 -10.09 -5.79 12.52
CA GLY A 552 -11.21 -6.74 12.45
C GLY A 552 -12.52 -6.00 12.66
N TYR A 553 -13.57 -6.44 11.98
CA TYR A 553 -14.86 -5.77 12.02
C TYR A 553 -16.00 -6.76 12.22
N THR A 554 -17.06 -6.29 12.86
CA THR A 554 -18.32 -7.02 13.04
C THR A 554 -19.36 -6.58 12.00
N THR A 555 -19.27 -5.35 11.50
CA THR A 555 -20.10 -4.79 10.43
C THR A 555 -19.24 -4.37 9.23
N ILE A 556 -19.87 -3.90 8.15
CA ILE A 556 -19.17 -3.37 6.98
C ILE A 556 -18.57 -2.00 7.34
N PRO A 557 -17.25 -1.80 7.25
CA PRO A 557 -16.67 -0.46 7.36
C PRO A 557 -17.21 0.45 6.26
N ALA A 558 -17.58 1.68 6.62
CA ALA A 558 -18.11 2.66 5.67
C ALA A 558 -17.08 2.99 4.57
N GLU A 559 -15.82 3.16 4.97
CA GLU A 559 -14.72 3.55 4.10
C GLU A 559 -14.00 2.34 3.50
N GLU A 560 -13.68 2.41 2.20
CA GLU A 560 -12.97 1.33 1.49
C GLU A 560 -11.55 1.08 2.01
N GLU A 561 -10.91 2.14 2.48
CA GLU A 561 -9.60 2.04 3.14
C GLU A 561 -9.68 1.20 4.41
N ASP A 562 -10.74 1.36 5.19
CA ASP A 562 -10.96 0.59 6.40
C ASP A 562 -11.31 -0.86 6.08
N ARG A 563 -12.12 -1.11 5.04
CA ARG A 563 -12.33 -2.48 4.51
C ARG A 563 -11.01 -3.14 4.17
N SER A 564 -10.07 -2.39 3.59
CA SER A 564 -8.77 -2.92 3.20
C SER A 564 -7.95 -3.33 4.42
N LYS A 565 -8.04 -2.69 5.59
CA LYS A 565 -7.30 -3.09 6.81
C LYS A 565 -7.56 -4.53 7.29
N ALA A 566 -8.60 -5.20 6.78
CA ALA A 566 -8.97 -6.57 7.14
C ALA A 566 -8.29 -7.69 6.31
N HIS A 567 -7.40 -7.37 5.35
CA HIS A 567 -6.80 -8.36 4.43
C HIS A 567 -5.96 -9.43 5.16
N GLY A 568 -5.04 -9.02 6.03
CA GLY A 568 -4.05 -9.90 6.66
C GLY A 568 -3.05 -10.49 5.68
N PHE A 569 -2.30 -11.51 6.09
CA PHE A 569 -1.34 -12.20 5.23
C PHE A 569 -1.88 -13.54 4.73
N HIS A 570 -1.30 -14.01 3.63
CA HIS A 570 -1.59 -15.30 3.01
C HIS A 570 -0.51 -16.31 3.37
N TYR A 571 -0.87 -17.59 3.42
CA TYR A 571 0.04 -18.67 3.79
C TYR A 571 -0.14 -19.85 2.82
N GLN A 572 0.97 -20.48 2.43
CA GLN A 572 0.90 -21.79 1.77
C GLN A 572 0.54 -22.84 2.83
N TRP A 573 -0.33 -23.79 2.49
CA TRP A 573 -0.84 -24.72 3.50
C TRP A 573 0.29 -25.52 4.15
N GLY A 574 0.33 -25.55 5.48
CA GLY A 574 1.40 -26.22 6.24
C GLY A 574 2.70 -25.41 6.37
N ARG A 575 2.74 -24.16 5.92
CA ARG A 575 3.92 -23.28 6.03
C ARG A 575 3.68 -22.13 7.01
N LYS A 576 4.70 -21.77 7.78
CA LYS A 576 4.64 -20.67 8.77
C LYS A 576 4.84 -19.26 8.19
N ASP A 577 5.46 -19.15 7.01
CA ASP A 577 5.92 -17.86 6.47
C ASP A 577 4.77 -17.08 5.80
N PRO A 578 4.63 -15.77 6.09
CA PRO A 578 3.57 -14.94 5.53
C PRO A 578 3.90 -14.37 4.14
N PHE A 579 2.88 -14.32 3.27
CA PHE A 579 2.91 -13.68 1.96
C PHE A 579 1.91 -12.53 1.88
N PRO A 580 2.25 -11.42 1.21
CA PRO A 580 1.33 -10.31 1.00
C PRO A 580 -0.02 -10.71 0.41
N SER A 581 -1.08 -10.13 0.96
CA SER A 581 -2.43 -10.18 0.41
C SER A 581 -2.69 -8.99 -0.52
N SER A 582 -3.92 -8.88 -1.02
CA SER A 582 -4.41 -7.71 -1.71
C SER A 582 -4.39 -6.48 -0.81
N TYR A 583 -4.10 -5.32 -1.39
CA TYR A 583 -4.23 -4.02 -0.73
C TYR A 583 -4.82 -3.04 -1.74
N THR A 584 -6.15 -2.94 -1.77
CA THR A 584 -6.87 -2.11 -2.75
C THR A 584 -8.32 -1.91 -2.35
N THR A 585 -8.85 -0.77 -2.76
CA THR A 585 -10.29 -0.47 -2.72
C THR A 585 -11.01 -1.01 -3.95
N LYS A 586 -10.27 -1.27 -5.04
CA LYS A 586 -10.85 -1.62 -6.34
C LYS A 586 -11.19 -3.11 -6.40
N TYR A 587 -12.24 -3.39 -7.15
CA TYR A 587 -12.51 -4.72 -7.67
C TYR A 587 -11.48 -5.09 -8.74
N VAL A 588 -10.77 -6.20 -8.55
CA VAL A 588 -9.77 -6.69 -9.51
C VAL A 588 -9.93 -8.20 -9.68
N SER A 589 -10.58 -8.59 -10.77
CA SER A 589 -10.83 -10.01 -11.08
C SER A 589 -9.53 -10.80 -11.26
N LYS A 590 -8.51 -10.19 -11.87
CA LYS A 590 -7.23 -10.81 -12.15
C LYS A 590 -6.09 -9.81 -12.27
N ILE A 591 -4.94 -10.17 -11.73
CA ILE A 591 -3.63 -9.57 -12.03
C ILE A 591 -2.81 -10.67 -12.72
N GLU A 592 -2.32 -10.40 -13.93
CA GLU A 592 -1.51 -11.34 -14.72
C GLU A 592 -0.04 -10.95 -14.73
N ARG A 593 0.83 -11.95 -14.95
CA ARG A 593 2.28 -11.76 -15.18
C ARG A 593 2.93 -10.96 -14.07
N ILE A 594 2.63 -11.34 -12.83
CA ILE A 594 3.12 -10.62 -11.65
C ILE A 594 4.64 -10.72 -11.59
N ASP A 595 5.28 -9.57 -11.65
CA ASP A 595 6.72 -9.40 -11.47
C ASP A 595 7.00 -8.89 -10.05
N LEU A 596 7.44 -9.79 -9.18
CA LEU A 596 7.73 -9.49 -7.77
C LEU A 596 9.11 -8.83 -7.55
N THR A 597 9.86 -8.54 -8.62
CA THR A 597 11.13 -7.80 -8.49
C THR A 597 10.92 -6.31 -8.21
N LYS A 598 9.71 -5.79 -8.48
CA LYS A 598 9.27 -4.41 -8.24
C LYS A 598 7.92 -4.37 -7.53
N SER A 599 7.50 -3.19 -7.09
CA SER A 599 6.20 -3.01 -6.43
C SER A 599 5.04 -3.35 -7.38
N VAL A 600 3.98 -3.93 -6.83
CA VAL A 600 2.84 -4.43 -7.60
C VAL A 600 1.56 -3.73 -7.16
N LYS A 601 0.82 -3.15 -8.11
CA LYS A 601 -0.45 -2.48 -7.81
C LYS A 601 -1.48 -3.48 -7.26
N ASN A 602 -2.28 -3.02 -6.30
CA ASN A 602 -3.35 -3.78 -5.64
C ASN A 602 -2.89 -4.94 -4.74
N ILE A 603 -1.59 -5.11 -4.53
CA ILE A 603 -1.00 -6.08 -3.60
C ILE A 603 -0.25 -5.28 -2.54
N LEU A 604 -0.27 -5.75 -1.29
CA LEU A 604 0.51 -5.14 -0.23
C LEU A 604 2.02 -5.22 -0.58
N ASN A 605 2.68 -4.08 -0.72
CA ASN A 605 4.12 -4.05 -0.93
C ASN A 605 4.87 -4.19 0.39
N LEU A 606 6.09 -4.72 0.29
CA LEU A 606 7.00 -4.91 1.41
C LEU A 606 8.25 -4.09 1.15
N TYR A 607 8.88 -3.62 2.21
CA TYR A 607 10.04 -2.75 2.17
C TYR A 607 11.20 -3.38 2.92
N ARG A 608 12.41 -3.08 2.45
CA ARG A 608 13.67 -3.50 3.09
C ARG A 608 13.81 -2.84 4.47
N PRO A 609 14.81 -3.27 5.27
CA PRO A 609 15.03 -2.72 6.61
C PRO A 609 15.35 -1.22 6.65
N ASP A 610 15.73 -0.63 5.52
CA ASP A 610 15.87 0.82 5.35
C ASP A 610 14.53 1.58 5.41
N GLY A 611 13.41 0.88 5.27
CA GLY A 611 12.06 1.46 5.24
C GLY A 611 11.72 2.23 3.97
N VAL A 612 12.53 2.10 2.91
CA VAL A 612 12.42 2.90 1.67
C VAL A 612 12.45 2.01 0.44
N THR A 613 13.40 1.09 0.36
CA THR A 613 13.60 0.27 -0.83
C THR A 613 12.58 -0.86 -0.85
N TYR A 614 11.93 -1.06 -2.01
CA TYR A 614 11.02 -2.21 -2.19
C TYR A 614 11.76 -3.53 -1.95
N TYR A 615 11.14 -4.44 -1.21
CA TYR A 615 11.67 -5.77 -0.96
C TYR A 615 11.27 -6.73 -2.09
N SER A 616 12.21 -6.96 -3.01
CA SER A 616 12.05 -7.89 -4.13
C SER A 616 11.85 -9.33 -3.64
N ARG A 617 10.90 -10.02 -4.28
CA ARG A 617 10.55 -11.41 -3.99
C ARG A 617 10.50 -12.22 -5.29
N LYS A 618 10.29 -13.52 -5.18
CA LYS A 618 10.16 -14.40 -6.35
C LYS A 618 9.09 -15.46 -6.15
N ILE A 619 8.52 -15.88 -7.28
CA ILE A 619 7.73 -17.10 -7.38
C ILE A 619 8.65 -18.16 -7.99
N VAL A 620 8.85 -19.26 -7.27
CA VAL A 620 9.76 -20.33 -7.69
C VAL A 620 8.93 -21.41 -8.38
N PRO A 621 9.18 -21.74 -9.65
CA PRO A 621 8.36 -22.67 -10.44
C PRO A 621 8.65 -24.15 -10.12
N SER A 622 8.91 -24.49 -8.85
CA SER A 622 9.22 -25.84 -8.38
C SER A 622 8.66 -26.10 -6.98
N ALA A 623 8.57 -27.38 -6.62
CA ALA A 623 8.35 -27.80 -5.24
C ALA A 623 9.70 -27.88 -4.51
N THR A 624 9.66 -27.82 -3.19
CA THR A 624 10.88 -27.83 -2.37
C THR A 624 10.70 -28.62 -1.07
N THR A 625 11.67 -28.59 -0.16
CA THR A 625 11.55 -29.15 1.20
C THR A 625 11.28 -28.04 2.22
N PHE A 626 10.90 -28.39 3.46
CA PHE A 626 10.80 -27.40 4.53
C PHE A 626 12.10 -26.59 4.70
N ARG A 627 13.25 -27.28 4.70
CA ARG A 627 14.54 -26.62 4.92
C ARG A 627 14.82 -25.57 3.86
N GLU A 628 14.69 -25.95 2.60
CA GLU A 628 14.96 -25.05 1.48
C GLU A 628 13.92 -23.92 1.38
N ALA A 629 12.65 -24.17 1.70
CA ALA A 629 11.67 -23.11 1.82
C ALA A 629 11.98 -22.13 2.96
N TYR A 630 12.53 -22.60 4.08
CA TYR A 630 12.77 -21.77 5.26
C TYR A 630 14.09 -20.99 5.15
N LYS A 631 15.01 -21.41 4.27
CA LYS A 631 16.14 -20.59 3.81
C LYS A 631 15.70 -19.35 3.03
N ASP A 632 14.51 -19.40 2.43
CA ASP A 632 13.96 -18.35 1.57
C ASP A 632 12.48 -18.07 1.91
N PRO A 633 12.22 -17.50 3.10
CA PRO A 633 10.87 -17.41 3.67
C PRO A 633 9.92 -16.55 2.83
N SER A 634 10.45 -15.65 2.01
CA SER A 634 9.67 -14.72 1.19
C SER A 634 9.31 -15.26 -0.19
N SER A 635 9.87 -16.41 -0.58
CA SER A 635 9.62 -17.03 -1.89
C SER A 635 8.40 -17.93 -1.89
N ILE A 636 7.54 -17.78 -2.89
CA ILE A 636 6.35 -18.61 -3.06
C ILE A 636 6.67 -19.77 -4.00
N TYR A 637 6.61 -21.01 -3.51
CA TYR A 637 6.94 -22.20 -4.32
C TYR A 637 5.69 -22.73 -5.02
N LYS A 638 5.66 -22.64 -6.35
CA LYS A 638 4.48 -22.92 -7.17
C LYS A 638 4.90 -23.72 -8.42
N PRO A 639 4.98 -25.06 -8.33
CA PRO A 639 5.33 -25.89 -9.48
C PRO A 639 4.42 -25.59 -10.68
N SER A 640 5.03 -25.49 -11.87
CA SER A 640 4.33 -25.12 -13.10
C SER A 640 3.31 -26.17 -13.54
N GLY A 641 2.17 -25.73 -14.07
CA GLY A 641 1.13 -26.63 -14.60
C GLY A 641 0.14 -27.14 -13.54
N ASN A 642 -0.98 -27.69 -14.00
CA ASN A 642 -2.12 -28.05 -13.13
C ASN A 642 -2.41 -29.56 -13.15
N ASN A 643 -1.38 -30.39 -13.03
CA ASN A 643 -1.50 -31.84 -12.87
C ASN A 643 -1.34 -32.23 -11.40
N ALA A 644 -1.69 -33.47 -11.06
CA ALA A 644 -1.70 -33.97 -9.68
C ALA A 644 -0.35 -33.80 -8.95
N ASP A 645 0.77 -33.86 -9.67
CA ASP A 645 2.11 -33.73 -9.09
C ASP A 645 2.46 -32.32 -8.67
N ASN A 646 1.87 -31.32 -9.33
CA ASN A 646 2.24 -29.92 -9.22
C ASN A 646 1.34 -29.11 -8.27
N LEU A 647 0.39 -29.75 -7.58
CA LEU A 647 -0.58 -29.08 -6.69
C LEU A 647 -0.03 -28.74 -5.29
N SER A 648 1.22 -29.08 -5.00
CA SER A 648 1.88 -28.86 -3.71
C SER A 648 3.17 -28.07 -3.84
N TRP A 649 3.43 -27.16 -2.90
CA TRP A 649 4.70 -26.42 -2.81
C TRP A 649 5.84 -27.28 -2.24
N ILE A 650 5.52 -28.35 -1.53
CA ILE A 650 6.48 -29.27 -0.91
C ILE A 650 6.55 -30.59 -1.68
N THR A 651 7.76 -31.16 -1.80
CA THR A 651 8.06 -32.37 -2.56
C THR A 651 7.45 -33.62 -1.96
N ASN A 652 7.57 -33.79 -0.64
CA ASN A 652 7.09 -34.96 0.07
C ASN A 652 5.83 -34.62 0.88
N LEU A 653 4.71 -35.22 0.48
CA LEU A 653 3.42 -35.01 1.14
C LEU A 653 3.47 -35.44 2.61
N ASN A 654 4.19 -36.53 2.93
CA ASN A 654 4.23 -37.09 4.29
C ASN A 654 4.75 -36.08 5.32
N ASP A 655 5.68 -35.21 4.92
CA ASP A 655 6.27 -34.21 5.79
C ASP A 655 5.24 -33.13 6.17
N VAL A 656 4.30 -32.82 5.27
CA VAL A 656 3.35 -31.73 5.47
C VAL A 656 1.98 -32.18 5.98
N LYS A 657 1.63 -33.49 5.91
CA LYS A 657 0.27 -34.01 6.20
C LYS A 657 -0.40 -33.42 7.43
N GLN A 658 0.38 -33.18 8.49
CA GLN A 658 -0.07 -32.69 9.79
C GLN A 658 0.69 -31.43 10.22
N ALA A 659 1.24 -30.65 9.28
CA ALA A 659 2.11 -29.52 9.59
C ALA A 659 1.44 -28.45 10.49
N TRP A 660 0.12 -28.31 10.45
CA TRP A 660 -0.61 -27.42 11.37
C TRP A 660 -1.34 -28.14 12.51
N GLY A 661 -1.00 -29.40 12.75
CA GLY A 661 -1.50 -30.18 13.88
C GLY A 661 -2.97 -30.54 13.76
N GLY A 662 -3.44 -30.96 12.58
CA GLY A 662 -4.86 -31.16 12.31
C GLY A 662 -5.53 -32.13 13.29
N SER A 663 -5.11 -33.40 13.33
CA SER A 663 -5.59 -34.37 14.33
C SER A 663 -4.87 -34.31 15.68
N SER A 664 -3.79 -33.53 15.79
CA SER A 664 -2.92 -33.46 16.96
C SER A 664 -2.90 -32.06 17.61
N VAL A 665 -1.87 -31.80 18.42
CA VAL A 665 -1.54 -30.47 18.94
C VAL A 665 -0.84 -29.63 17.87
N LYS A 666 -0.80 -28.31 18.06
CA LYS A 666 -0.10 -27.37 17.17
C LYS A 666 1.37 -27.77 16.98
N THR A 667 1.92 -27.62 15.78
CA THR A 667 3.34 -27.92 15.48
C THR A 667 4.13 -26.66 15.17
N VAL A 668 5.46 -26.76 15.13
CA VAL A 668 6.39 -25.68 14.77
C VAL A 668 6.17 -25.08 13.38
N HIS A 669 5.30 -25.63 12.53
CA HIS A 669 4.95 -25.05 11.23
C HIS A 669 3.66 -24.21 11.24
N ASP A 670 2.91 -24.20 12.36
CA ASP A 670 1.71 -23.36 12.51
C ASP A 670 2.10 -21.88 12.65
N PRO A 671 1.52 -20.98 11.84
CA PRO A 671 1.89 -19.56 11.80
C PRO A 671 1.31 -18.74 12.96
N CYS A 672 0.36 -19.25 13.74
CA CYS A 672 -0.36 -18.45 14.72
C CYS A 672 0.51 -18.10 15.95
N PRO A 673 0.16 -17.01 16.66
CA PRO A 673 0.82 -16.62 17.90
C PRO A 673 0.72 -17.66 19.02
N ALA A 674 1.49 -17.48 20.09
CA ALA A 674 1.43 -18.36 21.26
C ALA A 674 0.02 -18.40 21.87
N GLY A 675 -0.48 -19.60 22.19
CA GLY A 675 -1.85 -19.83 22.70
C GLY A 675 -2.94 -19.83 21.62
N TRP A 676 -2.57 -19.66 20.36
CA TRP A 676 -3.46 -19.67 19.20
C TRP A 676 -2.96 -20.64 18.13
N ARG A 677 -3.88 -21.26 17.39
CA ARG A 677 -3.57 -22.20 16.29
C ARG A 677 -4.51 -21.98 15.12
N VAL A 678 -4.17 -22.50 13.94
CA VAL A 678 -5.05 -22.35 12.77
C VAL A 678 -6.41 -23.03 12.99
N THR A 679 -7.49 -22.40 12.54
CA THR A 679 -8.86 -22.96 12.64
C THR A 679 -9.03 -24.28 11.90
N LYS A 680 -9.91 -25.17 12.37
CA LYS A 680 -10.38 -26.31 11.58
C LYS A 680 -11.61 -25.94 10.75
N VAL A 681 -11.93 -26.74 9.74
CA VAL A 681 -13.12 -26.54 8.90
C VAL A 681 -14.42 -26.64 9.70
N GLU A 682 -14.44 -27.54 10.69
CA GLU A 682 -15.59 -27.75 11.58
C GLU A 682 -15.90 -26.50 12.39
N ASN A 683 -14.91 -25.63 12.62
CA ASN A 683 -15.10 -24.38 13.35
C ASN A 683 -15.94 -23.34 12.58
N TYR A 684 -16.10 -23.53 11.27
CA TYR A 684 -16.90 -22.68 10.41
C TYR A 684 -18.34 -23.18 10.18
N TYR A 685 -18.72 -24.36 10.71
CA TYR A 685 -20.10 -24.86 10.58
C TYR A 685 -21.16 -23.86 11.09
N PRO A 686 -20.96 -23.15 12.22
CA PRO A 686 -21.91 -22.16 12.70
C PRO A 686 -22.14 -20.96 11.75
N LEU A 687 -21.35 -20.78 10.69
CA LEU A 687 -21.56 -19.72 9.70
C LEU A 687 -22.64 -20.09 8.66
N PHE A 688 -23.14 -21.33 8.68
CA PHE A 688 -24.17 -21.83 7.78
C PHE A 688 -25.55 -21.81 8.44
N ASN A 689 -26.60 -21.62 7.63
CA ASN A 689 -27.97 -21.45 8.12
C ASN A 689 -28.60 -22.76 8.64
N ASP A 690 -28.13 -23.90 8.14
CA ASP A 690 -28.54 -25.21 8.65
C ASP A 690 -27.97 -25.43 10.05
N VAL A 691 -28.85 -25.48 11.05
CA VAL A 691 -28.49 -25.69 12.45
C VAL A 691 -27.81 -27.03 12.71
N ASN A 692 -27.91 -28.01 11.80
CA ASN A 692 -27.25 -29.31 11.91
C ASN A 692 -26.15 -29.50 10.86
N HIS A 693 -25.67 -28.41 10.25
CA HIS A 693 -24.63 -28.47 9.22
C HIS A 693 -23.40 -29.29 9.66
N SER A 694 -23.05 -30.31 8.88
CA SER A 694 -21.91 -31.19 9.19
C SER A 694 -21.13 -31.62 7.94
N ALA A 695 -21.39 -30.98 6.80
CA ALA A 695 -20.95 -31.47 5.50
C ALA A 695 -19.80 -30.62 4.95
N THR A 696 -18.72 -31.29 4.54
CA THR A 696 -17.60 -30.68 3.81
C THR A 696 -17.59 -31.18 2.36
N GLY A 697 -17.20 -30.34 1.41
CA GLY A 697 -17.16 -30.68 0.00
C GLY A 697 -17.44 -29.49 -0.91
N PRO A 698 -17.56 -29.71 -2.22
CA PRO A 698 -17.80 -28.64 -3.20
C PRO A 698 -19.27 -28.17 -3.25
N SER A 699 -20.17 -28.83 -2.53
CA SER A 699 -21.60 -28.48 -2.50
C SER A 699 -21.83 -27.08 -1.94
N LEU A 700 -22.83 -26.39 -2.49
CA LEU A 700 -23.26 -25.06 -2.04
C LEU A 700 -24.18 -25.19 -0.82
N TYR A 701 -23.88 -24.43 0.24
CA TYR A 701 -24.68 -24.39 1.47
C TYR A 701 -25.06 -22.95 1.82
N LEU A 702 -26.32 -22.73 2.19
CA LEU A 702 -26.80 -21.40 2.56
C LEU A 702 -26.05 -20.92 3.81
N MET A 703 -25.46 -19.74 3.72
CA MET A 703 -24.79 -19.09 4.84
C MET A 703 -25.75 -18.21 5.64
N ASN A 704 -25.47 -18.04 6.93
CA ASN A 704 -26.20 -17.17 7.84
C ASN A 704 -25.80 -15.70 7.66
N MET A 705 -25.89 -15.20 6.42
CA MET A 705 -25.37 -13.87 6.05
C MET A 705 -26.35 -12.75 6.35
N GLN A 706 -25.83 -11.66 6.91
CA GLN A 706 -26.55 -10.41 7.12
C GLN A 706 -26.66 -9.60 5.82
N ASN A 707 -25.55 -9.35 5.13
CA ASN A 707 -25.51 -8.47 3.96
C ASN A 707 -25.94 -9.17 2.66
N ASN A 708 -26.37 -8.39 1.67
CA ASN A 708 -26.78 -8.86 0.33
C ASN A 708 -25.91 -8.27 -0.80
N GLY A 709 -25.17 -7.19 -0.54
CA GLY A 709 -24.39 -6.43 -1.53
C GLY A 709 -22.90 -6.75 -1.48
N GLU A 710 -22.50 -8.02 -1.40
CA GLU A 710 -21.15 -8.37 -0.94
C GLU A 710 -20.03 -7.85 -1.86
N LYS A 711 -20.35 -7.68 -3.15
CA LYS A 711 -19.44 -7.05 -4.12
C LYS A 711 -19.16 -5.59 -3.78
N THR A 712 -20.19 -4.81 -3.44
CA THR A 712 -20.04 -3.40 -3.02
C THR A 712 -19.46 -3.30 -1.61
N ASP A 713 -19.81 -4.24 -0.75
CA ASP A 713 -19.37 -4.29 0.65
C ASP A 713 -17.93 -4.83 0.79
N GLY A 714 -17.33 -5.29 -0.32
CA GLY A 714 -15.99 -5.87 -0.39
C GLY A 714 -15.84 -7.19 0.37
N GLY A 715 -16.92 -7.81 0.84
CA GLY A 715 -16.86 -8.98 1.70
C GLY A 715 -18.21 -9.38 2.27
N ILE A 716 -18.19 -10.35 3.18
CA ILE A 716 -19.39 -10.88 3.82
C ILE A 716 -19.48 -10.45 5.27
N VAL A 717 -20.70 -10.18 5.73
CA VAL A 717 -21.05 -10.11 7.15
C VAL A 717 -21.93 -11.29 7.50
N VAL A 718 -21.48 -12.11 8.44
CA VAL A 718 -22.12 -13.39 8.76
C VAL A 718 -22.43 -13.47 10.25
N TYR A 719 -23.66 -13.84 10.59
CA TYR A 719 -24.05 -14.14 11.96
C TYR A 719 -23.40 -15.44 12.42
N PHE A 720 -22.99 -15.47 13.69
CA PHE A 720 -22.31 -16.64 14.25
C PHE A 720 -22.90 -17.12 15.57
N ASP A 721 -23.87 -16.40 16.14
CA ASP A 721 -24.56 -16.74 17.40
C ASP A 721 -26.02 -17.15 17.16
N LYS A 722 -26.59 -17.87 18.13
CA LYS A 722 -27.96 -18.42 18.03
C LYS A 722 -29.01 -17.33 17.93
N GLU A 723 -28.80 -16.23 18.64
CA GLU A 723 -29.70 -15.09 18.68
C GLU A 723 -29.55 -14.16 17.47
N GLN A 724 -28.59 -14.43 16.58
CA GLN A 724 -28.26 -13.59 15.41
C GLN A 724 -28.02 -12.12 15.80
N ARG A 725 -27.30 -11.90 16.91
CA ARG A 725 -26.95 -10.56 17.40
C ARG A 725 -25.50 -10.18 17.09
N ARG A 726 -24.64 -11.18 16.88
CA ARG A 726 -23.22 -10.98 16.64
C ARG A 726 -22.83 -11.44 15.26
N THR A 727 -22.00 -10.63 14.62
CA THR A 727 -21.56 -10.83 13.25
C THR A 727 -20.04 -10.72 13.14
N THR A 728 -19.49 -11.34 12.11
CA THR A 728 -18.11 -11.13 11.67
C THR A 728 -18.09 -10.63 10.24
N TYR A 729 -17.21 -9.67 9.94
CA TYR A 729 -16.85 -9.29 8.58
C TYR A 729 -15.69 -10.16 8.08
N ILE A 730 -15.77 -10.65 6.85
CA ILE A 730 -14.69 -11.36 6.16
C ILE A 730 -14.49 -10.71 4.78
N ARG A 731 -13.33 -10.10 4.58
CA ARG A 731 -12.95 -9.41 3.34
C ARG A 731 -12.72 -10.40 2.18
N TYR A 732 -13.17 -10.03 0.99
CA TYR A 732 -12.80 -10.69 -0.26
C TYR A 732 -11.40 -10.29 -0.73
N THR A 733 -10.39 -10.96 -0.18
CA THR A 733 -8.97 -10.71 -0.47
C THR A 733 -8.53 -11.23 -1.83
N GLY A 734 -9.26 -12.15 -2.45
CA GLY A 734 -8.71 -12.95 -3.55
C GLY A 734 -7.58 -13.86 -3.07
N TYR A 735 -6.78 -14.38 -4.00
CA TYR A 735 -5.65 -15.25 -3.70
C TYR A 735 -4.60 -15.35 -4.81
N TRP A 736 -3.40 -15.79 -4.43
CA TRP A 736 -2.33 -16.15 -5.37
C TRP A 736 -2.72 -17.44 -6.09
N TYR A 737 -2.81 -17.40 -7.42
CA TYR A 737 -3.21 -18.53 -8.26
C TYR A 737 -2.11 -18.88 -9.27
N LEU A 738 -1.76 -20.17 -9.40
CA LEU A 738 -0.70 -20.63 -10.31
C LEU A 738 0.61 -19.85 -10.14
N SER A 739 1.51 -19.85 -11.10
CA SER A 739 2.88 -19.32 -10.97
C SER A 739 3.01 -17.80 -11.09
N ASP A 740 2.02 -17.07 -11.58
CA ASP A 740 2.19 -15.64 -11.91
C ASP A 740 0.89 -14.81 -11.85
N GLN A 741 -0.16 -15.32 -11.19
CA GLN A 741 -1.47 -14.67 -11.15
C GLN A 741 -1.98 -14.43 -9.73
N TYR A 742 -2.79 -13.39 -9.60
CA TYR A 742 -3.61 -13.12 -8.41
C TYR A 742 -5.05 -12.97 -8.86
N LEU A 743 -5.97 -13.74 -8.26
CA LEU A 743 -7.37 -13.81 -8.70
C LEU A 743 -8.33 -13.34 -7.62
N GLY A 744 -9.43 -12.72 -8.05
CA GLY A 744 -10.64 -12.57 -7.27
C GLY A 744 -10.61 -11.51 -6.16
N ILE A 745 -9.83 -10.44 -6.31
CA ILE A 745 -9.83 -9.34 -5.34
C ILE A 745 -11.18 -8.62 -5.39
N GLY A 746 -11.88 -8.61 -4.25
CA GLY A 746 -13.27 -8.13 -4.21
C GLY A 746 -14.29 -9.14 -4.75
N GLU A 747 -13.88 -10.36 -5.09
CA GLU A 747 -14.77 -11.41 -5.59
C GLU A 747 -14.95 -12.56 -4.62
N ASN A 748 -13.87 -13.01 -3.98
CA ASN A 748 -13.91 -14.20 -3.15
C ASN A 748 -13.01 -14.07 -1.92
N THR A 749 -13.38 -14.86 -0.91
CA THR A 749 -12.55 -15.11 0.26
C THR A 749 -12.41 -16.61 0.46
N LEU A 750 -11.20 -17.02 0.80
CA LEU A 750 -10.87 -18.38 1.15
C LEU A 750 -10.11 -18.35 2.48
N LEU A 751 -10.46 -19.21 3.43
CA LEU A 751 -9.74 -19.31 4.71
C LEU A 751 -9.20 -20.72 4.91
N TRP A 752 -7.88 -20.84 5.02
CA TRP A 752 -7.24 -22.13 5.26
C TRP A 752 -7.70 -22.76 6.57
N CYS A 753 -7.82 -24.09 6.55
CA CYS A 753 -8.12 -24.88 7.73
C CYS A 753 -7.00 -25.88 8.02
N ARG A 754 -6.69 -26.14 9.29
CA ARG A 754 -5.57 -27.00 9.70
C ARG A 754 -5.80 -28.51 9.59
N ASN A 755 -6.97 -28.95 9.13
CA ASN A 755 -7.30 -30.37 9.02
C ASN A 755 -6.22 -31.13 8.24
N ASP A 756 -5.92 -32.36 8.66
CA ASP A 756 -4.91 -33.21 8.01
C ASP A 756 -5.18 -33.36 6.51
N VAL A 757 -4.11 -33.39 5.72
CA VAL A 757 -4.19 -33.53 4.26
C VAL A 757 -3.80 -34.93 3.82
N ALA A 758 -4.66 -35.53 3.00
CA ALA A 758 -4.43 -36.87 2.43
C ALA A 758 -3.80 -36.83 1.03
N SER A 759 -3.81 -35.67 0.36
CA SER A 759 -3.28 -35.49 -1.00
C SER A 759 -2.77 -34.06 -1.23
N LYS A 760 -2.03 -33.84 -2.32
CA LYS A 760 -1.55 -32.51 -2.75
C LYS A 760 -2.67 -31.52 -3.09
N ALA A 761 -3.89 -32.00 -3.22
CA ALA A 761 -5.11 -31.20 -3.43
C ALA A 761 -6.16 -31.49 -2.34
N GLY A 762 -5.73 -31.85 -1.13
CA GLY A 762 -6.63 -32.30 -0.06
C GLY A 762 -6.87 -31.26 1.02
N ALA A 763 -6.36 -30.03 0.91
CA ALA A 763 -6.50 -29.04 1.96
C ALA A 763 -7.93 -28.53 2.07
N LYS A 764 -8.46 -28.57 3.30
CA LYS A 764 -9.77 -28.00 3.60
C LYS A 764 -9.69 -26.49 3.76
N HIS A 765 -10.72 -25.79 3.32
CA HIS A 765 -10.84 -24.36 3.50
C HIS A 765 -12.31 -23.93 3.56
N PHE A 766 -12.57 -22.77 4.17
CA PHE A 766 -13.82 -22.05 3.97
C PHE A 766 -13.74 -21.26 2.67
N ARG A 767 -14.83 -21.17 1.90
CA ARG A 767 -14.87 -20.39 0.66
C ARG A 767 -16.22 -19.74 0.43
N ARG A 768 -16.17 -18.48 -0.01
CA ARG A 768 -17.31 -17.74 -0.55
C ARG A 768 -16.88 -16.95 -1.79
N ASP A 769 -17.64 -17.11 -2.88
CA ASP A 769 -17.51 -16.32 -4.11
C ASP A 769 -18.78 -15.50 -4.35
N TYR A 770 -18.65 -14.20 -4.64
CA TYR A 770 -19.80 -13.31 -4.85
C TYR A 770 -20.70 -13.74 -6.01
N ASN A 771 -20.13 -14.38 -7.04
CA ASN A 771 -20.84 -14.82 -8.25
C ASN A 771 -21.84 -15.96 -7.99
N LEU A 772 -21.81 -16.60 -6.81
CA LEU A 772 -22.79 -17.64 -6.49
C LEU A 772 -24.12 -16.94 -6.12
N THR A 773 -25.14 -17.15 -6.93
CA THR A 773 -26.51 -16.65 -6.73
C THR A 773 -27.08 -17.20 -5.42
N ALA A 774 -27.48 -16.32 -4.50
CA ALA A 774 -28.12 -16.60 -3.20
C ALA A 774 -27.22 -17.07 -2.02
N LYS A 775 -26.48 -16.15 -1.38
CA LYS A 775 -25.86 -16.33 -0.03
C LYS A 775 -25.19 -17.69 0.24
N TYR A 776 -24.69 -18.37 -0.79
CA TYR A 776 -24.11 -19.71 -0.67
C TYR A 776 -22.61 -19.61 -0.40
N GLY A 777 -22.14 -20.43 0.54
CA GLY A 777 -20.73 -20.72 0.78
C GLY A 777 -20.43 -22.20 0.59
N THR A 778 -19.16 -22.54 0.67
CA THR A 778 -18.68 -23.92 0.56
C THR A 778 -17.59 -24.18 1.60
N LEU A 779 -17.40 -25.45 1.92
CA LEU A 779 -16.29 -25.93 2.76
C LEU A 779 -15.50 -26.99 1.98
N PRO A 780 -14.75 -26.62 0.91
CA PRO A 780 -14.17 -27.60 0.01
C PRO A 780 -13.07 -28.42 0.68
N THR A 781 -12.92 -29.66 0.24
CA THR A 781 -11.85 -30.58 0.64
C THR A 781 -10.77 -30.72 -0.43
N SER A 782 -10.76 -29.82 -1.41
CA SER A 782 -9.98 -29.91 -2.65
C SER A 782 -8.94 -28.79 -2.83
N GLY A 783 -8.47 -28.19 -1.73
CA GLY A 783 -7.51 -27.09 -1.77
C GLY A 783 -6.10 -27.56 -2.17
N HIS A 784 -5.48 -26.84 -3.10
CA HIS A 784 -4.11 -27.10 -3.55
C HIS A 784 -3.12 -26.50 -2.55
N LEU A 785 -2.18 -27.31 -2.05
CA LEU A 785 -1.26 -26.86 -1.00
C LEU A 785 -0.37 -25.70 -1.47
N ARG A 786 -0.05 -25.63 -2.77
CA ARG A 786 0.80 -24.57 -3.35
C ARG A 786 0.21 -23.16 -3.29
N GLU A 787 -1.11 -23.04 -3.18
CA GLU A 787 -1.75 -21.72 -3.21
C GLU A 787 -1.62 -21.03 -1.85
N ALA A 788 -1.53 -19.70 -1.89
CA ALA A 788 -1.42 -18.88 -0.69
C ALA A 788 -2.73 -18.10 -0.49
N ILE A 789 -3.45 -18.43 0.60
CA ILE A 789 -4.73 -17.82 1.00
C ILE A 789 -4.66 -17.41 2.48
N PRO A 790 -5.55 -16.53 2.97
CA PRO A 790 -5.54 -16.12 4.37
C PRO A 790 -6.05 -17.21 5.31
N LEU A 791 -5.91 -16.96 6.62
CA LEU A 791 -6.41 -17.83 7.69
C LEU A 791 -6.77 -17.02 8.93
N ARG A 792 -7.52 -17.65 9.83
CA ARG A 792 -7.77 -17.15 11.20
C ARG A 792 -7.25 -18.13 12.24
N CYS A 793 -6.96 -17.60 13.41
CA CYS A 793 -6.48 -18.39 14.53
C CYS A 793 -7.58 -18.58 15.59
N ILE A 794 -7.68 -19.79 16.12
CA ILE A 794 -8.55 -20.20 17.23
C ILE A 794 -7.70 -20.44 18.47
N GLN A 795 -8.24 -20.21 19.68
CA GLN A 795 -7.51 -20.49 20.91
C GLN A 795 -7.16 -21.98 21.04
N GLU A 796 -6.06 -22.23 21.75
CA GLU A 796 -5.62 -23.60 22.06
C GLU A 796 -6.42 -24.22 23.22
N ARG A 797 -6.87 -23.40 24.19
CA ARG A 797 -7.54 -23.82 25.44
C ARG A 797 -8.52 -22.79 26.03
N ALA A 798 -9.43 -23.25 26.90
CA ALA A 798 -10.50 -22.44 27.53
C ALA A 798 -10.10 -21.66 28.80
N ASN A 799 -9.11 -22.11 29.56
CA ASN A 799 -8.38 -21.42 30.65
C ASN A 799 -7.54 -22.45 31.40
#